data_AF-A0AAW4Z7N7-F1
#
_entry.id   AF-A0AAW4Z7N7-F1
#
_cell.length_a   1.000
_cell.length_b   1.000
_cell.length_c   1.000
_cell.angle_alpha   90.00
_cell.angle_beta   90.00
_cell.angle_gamma   90.00
#
_symmetry.space_group_name_H-M   'P 1'
#
loop_
_entity.id
_entity.type
_entity.pdbx_description
1 polymer ?
#
loop_
_entity_poly.entity_id
_entity_poly.type
_entity_poly.pdbx_seq_one_letter_code
_entity_poly.pdbx_strand_id
1 'polypeptide(L)'
;MTNEIINKIVQENAKRNAEVYAKFDPISGKGSVGERERVRIKDFPVKVQYLPVEMMNIPLVKRLIQYGSIDALLKAINKEEHNSEDYEYPEEDYEVDRLKVIQQFVRLRCRYDFPFWAAFYVYIKNKGGGEDVLFRLTRPQRRFVERLERLRKAKKPIRLVLLKARQWGGSTTSQIYMAWLQLVHKVGLNSLIIAHQGAGSDEIKDMFDRMIKSYPVEMLHKLGETYNENEAKLVGVGKSGSIHRVPQRNCKIKIGTAERPDSCRGGDYNLVHLSEVGLWKVTDGKKPEDIVRSACSGVLLRPYTMIVYESTANGTGNFFQKEYDDAKNGKSQFEAMFVSWFDIEQYSLPIDNVEAFATNLYVNRENDNVSSNREESGKYLWWLWERGATLEAINWYIQERAKYTEHGLMAAEFPSDDVEAFVHSGARVFDKYKVEKLRKSCKPPKYIGEVYADADEGKKALQNLRFVEDRQGLLHIWELPEEDEKEIVTDRYLTIVDVGGRSNKADFSVILVLDRLFMSEGGKPVVVAQWYGHCDIDQLAWKAAQIAAFYNNSLLVIESNTLETHDKERQVDGDQSQFILNQIKDIYPNLYARKQSEEDVREGLPRKYGFHTNIATKPMIISTLVKVIRENLYTERDDRCLDEYLCYEKKKNGAFGAITGKHDDLLMTRAIGLHICFFEMDIPKIVPRIGRFAIKRKKAVSAATI
;
A
#
# COMPACT_ATOMS: atom_id res chain seq x y z
N MET A 1 32.82 -19.75 11.97
CA MET A 1 31.89 -18.73 11.47
C MET A 1 30.59 -19.34 10.94
N THR A 2 30.63 -20.29 9.98
CA THR A 2 29.39 -20.88 9.40
C THR A 2 28.49 -21.56 10.44
N ASN A 3 29.01 -22.43 11.31
CA ASN A 3 28.19 -23.11 12.33
C ASN A 3 27.51 -22.14 13.33
N GLU A 4 28.16 -21.01 13.64
CA GLU A 4 27.58 -19.99 14.52
C GLU A 4 26.40 -19.27 13.85
N ILE A 5 26.48 -19.03 12.53
CA ILE A 5 25.40 -18.44 11.76
C ILE A 5 24.22 -19.41 11.64
N ILE A 6 24.48 -20.69 11.38
CA ILE A 6 23.43 -21.73 11.34
C ILE A 6 22.72 -21.81 12.69
N ASN A 7 23.47 -21.80 13.80
CA ASN A 7 22.87 -21.77 15.14
C ASN A 7 21.97 -20.55 15.35
N LYS A 8 22.36 -19.36 14.87
CA LYS A 8 21.50 -18.16 14.93
C LYS A 8 20.22 -18.31 14.10
N ILE A 9 20.31 -18.92 12.92
CA ILE A 9 19.12 -19.21 12.08
C ILE A 9 18.18 -20.16 12.81
N VAL A 10 18.68 -21.24 13.39
CA VAL A 10 17.85 -22.21 14.12
C VAL A 10 17.20 -21.58 15.35
N GLN A 11 17.92 -20.75 16.11
CA GLN A 11 17.37 -20.02 17.26
C GLN A 11 16.27 -19.03 16.85
N GLU A 12 16.51 -18.25 15.80
CA GLU A 12 15.50 -17.33 15.25
C GLU A 12 14.28 -18.11 14.71
N ASN A 13 14.47 -19.29 14.11
CA ASN A 13 13.36 -20.12 13.66
C ASN A 13 12.51 -20.61 14.83
N ALA A 14 13.15 -21.04 15.91
CA ALA A 14 12.46 -21.47 17.13
C ALA A 14 11.64 -20.31 17.75
N LYS A 15 12.19 -19.09 17.75
CA LYS A 15 11.47 -17.89 18.19
C LYS A 15 10.25 -17.61 17.31
N ARG A 16 10.41 -17.60 15.98
CA ARG A 16 9.29 -17.39 15.03
C ARG A 16 8.20 -18.44 15.19
N ASN A 17 8.57 -19.72 15.34
CA ASN A 17 7.61 -20.78 15.62
C ASN A 17 6.88 -20.57 16.96
N ALA A 18 7.58 -20.14 18.01
CA ALA A 18 6.95 -19.82 19.28
C ALA A 18 5.93 -18.67 19.17
N GLU A 19 6.17 -17.69 18.30
CA GLU A 19 5.23 -16.60 17.99
C GLU A 19 4.04 -17.08 17.14
N VAL A 20 4.29 -17.93 16.13
CA VAL A 20 3.24 -18.50 15.27
C VAL A 20 2.27 -19.35 16.09
N TYR A 21 2.80 -20.23 16.94
CA TYR A 21 2.03 -21.15 17.78
C TYR A 21 1.77 -20.61 19.20
N ALA A 22 1.90 -19.28 19.40
CA ALA A 22 1.69 -18.66 20.69
C ALA A 22 0.30 -18.99 21.24
N LYS A 23 0.25 -19.39 22.52
CA LYS A 23 -1.00 -19.81 23.16
C LYS A 23 -2.04 -18.69 23.13
N PHE A 24 -3.16 -18.95 22.46
CA PHE A 24 -4.32 -18.08 22.40
C PHE A 24 -5.52 -18.78 23.01
N ASP A 25 -6.04 -18.23 24.10
CA ASP A 25 -7.26 -18.70 24.73
C ASP A 25 -8.25 -17.54 24.87
N PRO A 26 -9.25 -17.44 23.97
CA PRO A 26 -10.24 -16.37 24.03
C PRO A 26 -11.17 -16.46 25.25
N ILE A 27 -11.33 -17.64 25.86
CA ILE A 27 -12.23 -17.84 27.01
C ILE A 27 -11.58 -17.29 28.27
N SER A 28 -10.33 -17.63 28.57
CA SER A 28 -9.60 -16.97 29.67
C SER A 28 -9.11 -15.57 29.30
N GLY A 29 -8.95 -15.27 28.02
CA GLY A 29 -8.36 -14.03 27.50
C GLY A 29 -6.83 -14.07 27.38
N LYS A 30 -6.17 -15.18 27.78
CA LYS A 30 -4.71 -15.29 27.75
C LYS A 30 -4.20 -15.26 26.30
N GLY A 31 -3.30 -14.32 26.00
CA GLY A 31 -2.75 -14.13 24.64
C GLY A 31 -3.77 -13.57 23.63
N SER A 32 -4.87 -13.00 24.10
CA SER A 32 -5.91 -12.40 23.26
C SER A 32 -5.53 -11.00 22.78
N VAL A 33 -6.30 -10.46 21.84
CA VAL A 33 -6.03 -9.19 21.14
C VAL A 33 -6.13 -7.99 22.10
N GLY A 34 -5.20 -7.03 21.96
CA GLY A 34 -5.15 -5.79 22.74
C GLY A 34 -4.61 -5.96 24.16
N GLU A 35 -4.40 -4.86 24.86
CA GLU A 35 -3.87 -4.85 26.23
C GLU A 35 -4.84 -5.51 27.23
N ARG A 36 -4.29 -6.33 28.14
CA ARG A 36 -5.05 -7.16 29.08
C ARG A 36 -4.54 -7.02 30.51
N GLU A 37 -5.47 -7.04 31.45
CA GLU A 37 -5.22 -7.10 32.89
C GLU A 37 -5.57 -8.47 33.46
N ARG A 38 -4.67 -9.03 34.27
CA ARG A 38 -4.88 -10.33 34.92
C ARG A 38 -5.76 -10.15 36.16
N VAL A 39 -6.95 -10.73 36.12
CA VAL A 39 -7.95 -10.67 37.19
C VAL A 39 -8.24 -12.07 37.74
N ARG A 40 -8.51 -12.16 39.05
CA ARG A 40 -8.94 -13.40 39.70
C ARG A 40 -10.28 -13.20 40.40
N ILE A 41 -11.26 -14.03 40.07
CA ILE A 41 -12.58 -14.08 40.71
C ILE A 41 -12.79 -15.52 41.20
N LYS A 42 -12.75 -15.74 42.52
CA LYS A 42 -12.56 -17.08 43.13
C LYS A 42 -13.65 -18.10 42.74
N ASP A 43 -14.88 -17.63 42.64
CA ASP A 43 -16.13 -18.38 42.46
C ASP A 43 -16.79 -18.17 41.09
N PHE A 44 -16.07 -17.54 40.15
CA PHE A 44 -16.45 -17.49 38.74
C PHE A 44 -15.98 -18.75 38.00
N PRO A 45 -16.72 -19.28 37.00
CA PRO A 45 -16.33 -20.49 36.27
C PRO A 45 -14.90 -20.46 35.72
N VAL A 46 -14.47 -19.30 35.20
CA VAL A 46 -13.08 -19.05 34.81
C VAL A 46 -12.40 -18.22 35.91
N LYS A 47 -11.73 -18.90 36.84
CA LYS A 47 -11.17 -18.25 38.05
C LYS A 47 -10.13 -17.19 37.78
N VAL A 48 -9.27 -17.40 36.77
CA VAL A 48 -8.22 -16.47 36.35
C VAL A 48 -8.48 -16.04 34.92
N GLN A 49 -8.64 -14.74 34.70
CA GLN A 49 -9.01 -14.15 33.42
C GLN A 49 -8.05 -13.01 33.06
N TYR A 50 -7.93 -12.72 31.77
CA TYR A 50 -7.15 -11.63 31.21
C TYR A 50 -8.12 -10.70 30.46
N LEU A 51 -8.66 -9.73 31.18
CA LEU A 51 -9.72 -8.86 30.70
C LEU A 51 -9.12 -7.65 29.95
N PRO A 52 -9.80 -7.10 28.93
CA PRO A 52 -9.39 -5.83 28.34
C PRO A 52 -9.22 -4.74 29.39
N VAL A 53 -8.14 -3.94 29.32
CA VAL A 53 -7.85 -2.85 30.27
C VAL A 53 -9.04 -1.89 30.42
N GLU A 54 -9.78 -1.63 29.35
CA GLU A 54 -10.97 -0.76 29.35
C GLU A 54 -12.06 -1.23 30.32
N MET A 55 -12.15 -2.54 30.56
CA MET A 55 -13.11 -3.09 31.51
C MET A 55 -12.78 -2.72 32.95
N MET A 56 -11.53 -2.38 33.27
CA MET A 56 -11.12 -1.98 34.62
C MET A 56 -11.81 -0.70 35.08
N ASN A 57 -12.36 0.08 34.15
CA ASN A 57 -13.10 1.30 34.45
C ASN A 57 -14.60 1.08 34.74
N ILE A 58 -15.11 -0.14 34.51
CA ILE A 58 -16.53 -0.44 34.66
C ILE A 58 -16.85 -0.68 36.15
N PRO A 59 -17.89 -0.03 36.73
CA PRO A 59 -18.21 -0.14 38.16
C PRO A 59 -18.35 -1.58 38.67
N LEU A 60 -19.10 -2.43 37.96
CA LEU A 60 -19.27 -3.84 38.35
C LEU A 60 -17.93 -4.60 38.36
N VAL A 61 -17.09 -4.38 37.36
CA VAL A 61 -15.78 -5.04 37.24
C VAL A 61 -14.84 -4.57 38.36
N LYS A 62 -14.82 -3.28 38.68
CA LYS A 62 -14.07 -2.73 39.82
C LYS A 62 -14.47 -3.39 41.13
N ARG A 63 -15.78 -3.48 41.41
CA ARG A 63 -16.29 -4.12 42.63
C ARG A 63 -15.93 -5.61 42.67
N LEU A 64 -16.11 -6.35 41.57
CA LEU A 64 -15.72 -7.76 41.50
C LEU A 64 -14.23 -7.98 41.76
N ILE A 65 -13.36 -7.11 41.27
CA ILE A 65 -11.91 -7.16 41.53
C ILE A 65 -11.61 -6.83 43.00
N GLN A 66 -12.23 -5.79 43.54
CA GLN A 66 -12.04 -5.35 44.93
C GLN A 66 -12.43 -6.43 45.94
N TYR A 67 -13.58 -7.08 45.74
CA TYR A 67 -14.09 -8.12 46.65
C TYR A 67 -13.52 -9.52 46.35
N GLY A 68 -13.01 -9.77 45.14
CA GLY A 68 -12.32 -11.01 44.77
C GLY A 68 -13.21 -12.25 44.55
N SER A 69 -14.52 -12.15 44.83
CA SER A 69 -15.55 -13.16 44.52
C SER A 69 -16.93 -12.52 44.34
N ILE A 70 -17.83 -13.23 43.66
CA ILE A 70 -19.24 -12.83 43.53
C ILE A 70 -19.93 -12.91 44.89
N ASP A 71 -19.68 -13.97 45.66
CA ASP A 71 -20.21 -14.15 47.01
C ASP A 71 -19.89 -12.97 47.93
N ALA A 72 -18.62 -12.52 47.94
CA ALA A 72 -18.21 -11.38 48.76
C ALA A 72 -18.81 -10.07 48.29
N LEU A 73 -18.99 -9.90 46.97
CA LEU A 73 -19.68 -8.74 46.40
C LEU A 73 -21.15 -8.70 46.82
N LEU A 74 -21.88 -9.82 46.68
CA LEU A 74 -23.30 -9.88 47.02
C LEU A 74 -23.53 -9.64 48.52
N LYS A 75 -22.71 -10.25 49.39
CA LYS A 75 -22.76 -9.99 50.83
C LYS A 75 -22.51 -8.52 51.16
N ALA A 76 -21.58 -7.86 50.47
CA ALA A 76 -21.35 -6.43 50.65
C ALA A 76 -22.54 -5.57 50.20
N ILE A 77 -23.13 -5.88 49.04
CA ILE A 77 -24.33 -5.18 48.55
C ILE A 77 -25.50 -5.37 49.50
N ASN A 78 -25.75 -6.60 49.97
CA ASN A 78 -26.84 -6.90 50.88
C ASN A 78 -26.72 -6.14 52.22
N LYS A 79 -25.49 -6.03 52.75
CA LYS A 79 -25.18 -5.20 53.94
C LYS A 79 -25.42 -3.71 53.69
N GLU A 80 -25.01 -3.20 52.54
CA GLU A 80 -25.23 -1.81 52.13
C GLU A 80 -26.73 -1.48 52.01
N GLU A 81 -27.54 -2.40 51.48
CA GLU A 81 -28.97 -2.19 51.26
C GLU A 81 -29.82 -2.29 52.55
N HIS A 82 -29.50 -3.23 53.44
CA HIS A 82 -30.31 -3.49 54.65
C HIS A 82 -29.78 -2.80 55.92
N ASN A 83 -28.61 -2.14 55.84
CA ASN A 83 -27.96 -1.42 56.94
C ASN A 83 -27.89 -2.22 58.25
N SER A 84 -27.71 -3.55 58.13
CA SER A 84 -27.70 -4.51 59.24
C SER A 84 -26.65 -5.59 58.96
N GLU A 85 -25.80 -5.89 59.95
CA GLU A 85 -24.83 -6.98 59.85
C GLU A 85 -25.46 -8.37 60.01
N ASP A 86 -26.65 -8.44 60.61
CA ASP A 86 -27.35 -9.67 60.99
C ASP A 86 -28.44 -10.09 59.97
N TYR A 87 -28.61 -9.35 58.87
CA TYR A 87 -29.60 -9.70 57.85
C TYR A 87 -29.14 -10.91 57.03
N GLU A 88 -29.81 -12.04 57.25
CA GLU A 88 -29.55 -13.30 56.55
C GLU A 88 -30.00 -13.19 55.09
N TYR A 89 -29.07 -13.39 54.15
CA TYR A 89 -29.36 -13.29 52.73
C TYR A 89 -30.07 -14.58 52.26
N PRO A 90 -31.36 -14.52 51.87
CA PRO A 90 -32.12 -15.73 51.54
C PRO A 90 -31.43 -16.52 50.41
N GLU A 91 -31.38 -17.86 50.55
CA GLU A 91 -30.63 -18.71 49.62
C GLU A 91 -31.19 -18.65 48.18
N GLU A 92 -32.51 -18.55 48.03
CA GLU A 92 -33.17 -18.39 46.72
C GLU A 92 -32.80 -17.05 46.06
N ASP A 93 -32.79 -15.95 46.82
CA ASP A 93 -32.40 -14.63 46.33
C ASP A 93 -30.90 -14.59 45.97
N TYR A 94 -30.06 -15.26 46.77
CA TYR A 94 -28.63 -15.36 46.51
C TYR A 94 -28.32 -16.01 45.16
N GLU A 95 -28.92 -17.16 44.85
CA GLU A 95 -28.64 -17.85 43.59
C GLU A 95 -29.14 -17.04 42.39
N VAL A 96 -30.31 -16.40 42.51
CA VAL A 96 -30.84 -15.52 41.47
C VAL A 96 -29.92 -14.32 41.22
N ASP A 97 -29.47 -13.64 42.27
CA ASP A 97 -28.60 -12.48 42.15
C ASP A 97 -27.19 -12.85 41.70
N ARG A 98 -26.68 -14.01 42.12
CA ARG A 98 -25.42 -14.57 41.61
C ARG A 98 -25.48 -14.79 40.10
N LEU A 99 -26.56 -15.37 39.58
CA LEU A 99 -26.75 -15.55 38.14
C LEU A 99 -26.86 -14.20 37.42
N LYS A 100 -27.56 -13.21 37.99
CA LYS A 100 -27.62 -11.85 37.42
C LYS A 100 -26.23 -11.22 37.32
N VAL A 101 -25.39 -11.32 38.35
CA VAL A 101 -24.02 -10.79 38.33
C VAL A 101 -23.20 -11.48 37.25
N ILE A 102 -23.30 -12.81 37.12
CA ILE A 102 -22.60 -13.57 36.07
C ILE A 102 -23.06 -13.11 34.68
N GLN A 103 -24.38 -13.03 34.44
CA GLN A 103 -24.93 -12.63 33.16
C GLN A 103 -24.53 -11.20 32.79
N GLN A 104 -24.57 -10.27 33.75
CA GLN A 104 -24.09 -8.89 33.59
C GLN A 104 -22.62 -8.85 33.22
N PHE A 105 -21.77 -9.58 33.95
CA PHE A 105 -20.34 -9.63 33.69
C PHE A 105 -20.02 -10.21 32.31
N VAL A 106 -20.67 -11.31 31.91
CA VAL A 106 -20.51 -11.94 30.59
C VAL A 106 -20.94 -10.97 29.48
N ARG A 107 -22.09 -10.31 29.60
CA ARG A 107 -22.56 -9.31 28.63
C ARG A 107 -21.62 -8.13 28.50
N LEU A 108 -21.10 -7.63 29.62
CA LEU A 108 -20.07 -6.59 29.61
C LEU A 108 -18.82 -7.08 28.89
N ARG A 109 -18.30 -8.26 29.23
CA ARG A 109 -17.14 -8.82 28.54
C ARG A 109 -17.37 -8.95 27.03
N CYS A 110 -18.52 -9.46 26.60
CA CYS A 110 -18.86 -9.54 25.19
C CYS A 110 -18.86 -8.19 24.46
N ARG A 111 -19.15 -7.08 25.16
CA ARG A 111 -19.12 -5.73 24.60
C ARG A 111 -17.71 -5.16 24.44
N TYR A 112 -16.73 -5.62 25.22
CA TYR A 112 -15.35 -5.09 25.19
C TYR A 112 -14.33 -6.09 24.64
N ASP A 113 -14.68 -7.36 24.50
CA ASP A 113 -13.79 -8.45 24.15
C ASP A 113 -14.35 -9.26 22.98
N PHE A 114 -14.11 -8.79 21.75
CA PHE A 114 -14.56 -9.47 20.53
C PHE A 114 -14.13 -10.94 20.47
N PRO A 115 -12.85 -11.31 20.73
CA PRO A 115 -12.43 -12.72 20.74
C PRO A 115 -13.24 -13.60 21.70
N PHE A 116 -13.57 -13.08 22.89
CA PHE A 116 -14.41 -13.80 23.86
C PHE A 116 -15.83 -13.97 23.34
N TRP A 117 -16.47 -12.89 22.84
CA TRP A 117 -17.82 -12.96 22.28
C TRP A 117 -17.91 -13.96 21.11
N ALA A 118 -16.95 -13.91 20.19
CA ALA A 118 -16.85 -14.82 19.06
C ALA A 118 -16.74 -16.29 19.52
N ALA A 119 -15.81 -16.57 20.42
CA ALA A 119 -15.54 -17.92 20.90
C ALA A 119 -16.64 -18.49 21.82
N PHE A 120 -17.58 -17.66 22.28
CA PHE A 120 -18.64 -18.06 23.20
C PHE A 120 -20.02 -18.19 22.52
N TYR A 121 -20.30 -17.40 21.49
CA TYR A 121 -21.64 -17.34 20.88
C TYR A 121 -21.68 -17.51 19.35
N VAL A 122 -20.55 -17.46 18.65
CA VAL A 122 -20.55 -17.46 17.18
C VAL A 122 -20.16 -18.83 16.66
N TYR A 123 -21.09 -19.51 15.99
CA TYR A 123 -20.84 -20.78 15.30
C TYR A 123 -20.48 -20.57 13.83
N ILE A 124 -19.48 -21.31 13.36
CA ILE A 124 -19.05 -21.35 11.97
C ILE A 124 -18.90 -22.81 11.51
N LYS A 125 -18.92 -23.02 10.20
CA LYS A 125 -18.63 -24.33 9.61
C LYS A 125 -17.19 -24.73 9.90
N ASN A 126 -16.96 -25.97 10.33
CA ASN A 126 -15.62 -26.50 10.51
C ASN A 126 -14.92 -26.70 9.15
N LYS A 127 -13.69 -26.19 9.03
CA LYS A 127 -12.88 -26.35 7.82
C LYS A 127 -12.38 -27.80 7.76
N GLY A 128 -12.54 -28.45 6.60
CA GLY A 128 -12.23 -29.88 6.43
C GLY A 128 -13.41 -30.82 6.71
N GLY A 129 -14.57 -30.29 7.13
CA GLY A 129 -15.78 -31.07 7.40
C GLY A 129 -16.05 -31.31 8.89
N GLY A 130 -17.21 -31.89 9.19
CA GLY A 130 -17.69 -32.12 10.56
C GLY A 130 -18.78 -31.13 11.00
N GLU A 131 -19.10 -31.16 12.29
CA GLU A 131 -20.10 -30.28 12.91
C GLU A 131 -19.64 -28.81 12.96
N ASP A 132 -20.60 -27.90 13.12
CA ASP A 132 -20.30 -26.48 13.31
C ASP A 132 -19.55 -26.27 14.64
N VAL A 133 -18.58 -25.36 14.62
CA VAL A 133 -17.68 -25.09 15.76
C VAL A 133 -17.72 -23.61 16.17
N LEU A 134 -17.40 -23.34 17.42
CA LEU A 134 -17.27 -21.97 17.93
C LEU A 134 -16.09 -21.25 17.26
N PHE A 135 -16.33 -20.01 16.83
CA PHE A 135 -15.36 -19.21 16.10
C PHE A 135 -14.22 -18.77 17.01
N ARG A 136 -13.05 -19.39 16.80
CA ARG A 136 -11.79 -19.01 17.47
C ARG A 136 -10.86 -18.42 16.43
N LEU A 137 -10.38 -17.21 16.69
CA LEU A 137 -9.53 -16.48 15.76
C LEU A 137 -8.19 -17.19 15.54
N THR A 138 -7.81 -17.35 14.28
CA THR A 138 -6.42 -17.72 13.90
C THR A 138 -5.48 -16.52 14.04
N ARG A 139 -4.16 -16.72 13.96
CA ARG A 139 -3.15 -15.64 13.99
C ARG A 139 -3.43 -14.51 12.99
N PRO A 140 -3.66 -14.74 11.69
CA PRO A 140 -3.95 -13.64 10.76
C PRO A 140 -5.28 -12.93 11.09
N GLN A 141 -6.28 -13.65 11.61
CA GLN A 141 -7.54 -13.05 12.08
C GLN A 141 -7.35 -12.18 13.31
N ARG A 142 -6.49 -12.58 14.25
CA ARG A 142 -6.13 -11.75 15.41
C ARG A 142 -5.48 -10.44 14.99
N ARG A 143 -4.51 -10.48 14.05
CA ARG A 143 -3.89 -9.26 13.49
C ARG A 143 -4.89 -8.36 12.79
N PHE A 144 -5.83 -8.95 12.05
CA PHE A 144 -6.86 -8.18 11.38
C PHE A 144 -7.78 -7.49 12.39
N VAL A 145 -8.29 -8.22 13.37
CA VAL A 145 -9.16 -7.67 14.43
C VAL A 145 -8.42 -6.62 15.26
N GLU A 146 -7.13 -6.78 15.52
CA GLU A 146 -6.33 -5.76 16.21
C GLU A 146 -6.34 -4.42 15.48
N ARG A 147 -6.23 -4.45 14.14
CA ARG A 147 -6.32 -3.24 13.32
C ARG A 147 -7.71 -2.61 13.38
N LEU A 148 -8.78 -3.42 13.34
CA LEU A 148 -10.16 -2.95 13.46
C LEU A 148 -10.44 -2.33 14.84
N GLU A 149 -10.00 -3.00 15.91
CA GLU A 149 -10.16 -2.56 17.29
C GLU A 149 -9.40 -1.27 17.55
N ARG A 150 -8.17 -1.13 17.03
CA ARG A 150 -7.38 0.11 17.15
C ARG A 150 -8.16 1.32 16.60
N LEU A 151 -8.77 1.19 15.43
CA LEU A 151 -9.59 2.25 14.83
C LEU A 151 -10.89 2.50 15.63
N ARG A 152 -11.59 1.44 16.04
CA ARG A 152 -12.83 1.54 16.83
C ARG A 152 -12.59 2.25 18.17
N LYS A 153 -11.55 1.84 18.89
CA LYS A 153 -11.17 2.39 20.21
C LYS A 153 -10.68 3.83 20.11
N ALA A 154 -10.00 4.18 19.02
CA ALA A 154 -9.65 5.56 18.69
C ALA A 154 -10.85 6.43 18.25
N LYS A 155 -12.09 5.89 18.27
CA LYS A 155 -13.32 6.55 17.80
C LYS A 155 -13.21 7.04 16.35
N LYS A 156 -12.43 6.34 15.51
CA LYS A 156 -12.31 6.62 14.08
C LYS A 156 -13.26 5.75 13.27
N PRO A 157 -13.70 6.18 12.08
CA PRO A 157 -14.30 5.27 11.11
C PRO A 157 -13.30 4.16 10.75
N ILE A 158 -13.79 2.95 10.51
CA ILE A 158 -12.97 1.83 10.05
C ILE A 158 -12.97 1.87 8.51
N ARG A 159 -11.80 2.07 7.90
CA ARG A 159 -11.59 2.07 6.44
C ARG A 159 -10.33 1.25 6.16
N LEU A 160 -10.48 0.08 5.56
CA LEU A 160 -9.35 -0.82 5.36
C LEU A 160 -9.37 -1.50 3.98
N VAL A 161 -8.21 -1.54 3.33
CA VAL A 161 -7.96 -2.36 2.13
C VAL A 161 -7.09 -3.55 2.53
N LEU A 162 -7.68 -4.73 2.50
CA LEU A 162 -7.08 -6.00 2.91
C LEU A 162 -6.63 -6.78 1.68
N LEU A 163 -5.34 -6.73 1.38
CA LEU A 163 -4.71 -7.63 0.43
C LEU A 163 -4.29 -8.91 1.14
N LYS A 164 -4.67 -10.06 0.59
CA LYS A 164 -4.44 -11.34 1.28
C LYS A 164 -4.05 -12.50 0.38
N ALA A 165 -3.31 -13.46 0.95
CA ALA A 165 -3.27 -14.84 0.44
C ALA A 165 -4.62 -15.56 0.61
N ARG A 166 -4.85 -16.62 -0.16
CA ARG A 166 -6.12 -17.38 -0.08
C ARG A 166 -6.32 -18.10 1.26
N GLN A 167 -7.60 -18.36 1.56
CA GLN A 167 -8.12 -19.34 2.52
C GLN A 167 -7.71 -19.25 4.02
N TRP A 168 -7.61 -18.04 4.59
CA TRP A 168 -7.49 -17.86 6.05
C TRP A 168 -8.74 -17.30 6.76
N GLY A 169 -9.83 -17.02 6.03
CA GLY A 169 -11.10 -16.58 6.63
C GLY A 169 -11.20 -15.08 6.93
N GLY A 170 -10.54 -14.23 6.13
CA GLY A 170 -10.65 -12.77 6.23
C GLY A 170 -12.10 -12.27 6.05
N SER A 171 -12.80 -12.75 5.03
CA SER A 171 -14.20 -12.41 4.75
C SER A 171 -15.14 -12.80 5.91
N THR A 172 -14.93 -14.00 6.48
CA THR A 172 -15.63 -14.47 7.69
C THR A 172 -15.41 -13.53 8.88
N THR A 173 -14.16 -13.14 9.11
CA THR A 173 -13.80 -12.24 10.21
C THR A 173 -14.42 -10.85 10.03
N SER A 174 -14.40 -10.29 8.82
CA SER A 174 -15.05 -9.02 8.48
C SER A 174 -16.54 -9.04 8.83
N GLN A 175 -17.25 -10.09 8.43
CA GLN A 175 -18.68 -10.22 8.68
C GLN A 175 -19.02 -10.43 10.15
N ILE A 176 -18.28 -11.30 10.84
CA ILE A 176 -18.51 -11.56 12.27
C ILE A 176 -18.24 -10.28 13.08
N TYR A 177 -17.24 -9.48 12.69
CA TYR A 177 -16.99 -8.18 13.30
C TYR A 177 -18.10 -7.16 13.00
N MET A 178 -18.61 -7.10 11.76
CA MET A 178 -19.80 -6.28 11.45
C MET A 178 -21.03 -6.70 12.26
N ALA A 179 -21.26 -8.01 12.38
CA ALA A 179 -22.33 -8.56 13.22
C ALA A 179 -22.16 -8.14 14.68
N TRP A 180 -20.95 -8.21 15.24
CA TRP A 180 -20.69 -7.73 16.60
C TRP A 180 -21.07 -6.25 16.79
N LEU A 181 -20.75 -5.39 15.81
CA LEU A 181 -21.15 -3.98 15.85
C LEU A 181 -22.68 -3.81 15.84
N GLN A 182 -23.40 -4.58 15.01
CA GLN A 182 -24.87 -4.54 14.90
C GLN A 182 -25.58 -5.13 16.13
N LEU A 183 -25.11 -6.28 16.60
CA LEU A 183 -25.76 -7.06 17.65
C LEU A 183 -25.43 -6.52 19.04
N VAL A 184 -24.19 -6.06 19.27
CA VAL A 184 -23.70 -5.71 20.61
C VAL A 184 -23.54 -4.20 20.81
N HIS A 185 -23.00 -3.47 19.82
CA HIS A 185 -22.63 -2.06 20.03
C HIS A 185 -23.73 -1.05 19.74
N LYS A 186 -24.39 -1.15 18.59
CA LYS A 186 -25.31 -0.11 18.09
C LYS A 186 -26.51 -0.72 17.37
N VAL A 187 -27.70 -0.25 17.73
CA VAL A 187 -28.96 -0.52 17.04
C VAL A 187 -28.99 0.28 15.74
N GLY A 188 -29.61 -0.26 14.68
CA GLY A 188 -29.85 0.47 13.44
C GLY A 188 -28.69 0.50 12.44
N LEU A 189 -27.55 -0.14 12.73
CA LEU A 189 -26.44 -0.17 11.78
C LEU A 189 -26.76 -1.12 10.62
N ASN A 190 -27.01 -0.59 9.43
CA ASN A 190 -27.27 -1.43 8.26
C ASN A 190 -25.96 -1.85 7.57
N SER A 191 -25.90 -3.10 7.11
CA SER A 191 -24.76 -3.65 6.38
C SER A 191 -25.07 -3.94 4.91
N LEU A 192 -24.06 -3.79 4.06
CA LEU A 192 -24.05 -4.17 2.65
C LEU A 192 -22.87 -5.12 2.39
N ILE A 193 -23.16 -6.25 1.76
CA ILE A 193 -22.18 -7.25 1.35
C ILE A 193 -22.22 -7.32 -0.18
N ILE A 194 -21.07 -7.13 -0.82
CA ILE A 194 -20.93 -7.30 -2.26
C ILE A 194 -19.78 -8.26 -2.53
N ALA A 195 -20.05 -9.37 -3.20
CA ALA A 195 -19.01 -10.21 -3.80
C ALA A 195 -18.98 -10.06 -5.33
N HIS A 196 -17.98 -10.67 -5.98
CA HIS A 196 -17.86 -10.62 -7.44
C HIS A 196 -19.11 -11.19 -8.15
N GLN A 197 -19.65 -12.31 -7.65
CA GLN A 197 -20.84 -12.99 -8.19
C GLN A 197 -21.85 -13.36 -7.11
N GLY A 198 -23.04 -13.82 -7.52
CA GLY A 198 -24.12 -14.25 -6.63
C GLY A 198 -23.70 -15.32 -5.63
N ALA A 199 -23.14 -16.43 -6.11
CA ALA A 199 -22.71 -17.56 -5.27
C ALA A 199 -21.77 -17.14 -4.13
N GLY A 200 -20.77 -16.29 -4.40
CA GLY A 200 -19.87 -15.80 -3.36
C GLY A 200 -20.57 -14.92 -2.31
N SER A 201 -21.61 -14.19 -2.70
CA SER A 201 -22.40 -13.38 -1.77
C SER A 201 -23.32 -14.26 -0.92
N ASP A 202 -23.85 -15.34 -1.50
CA ASP A 202 -24.68 -16.33 -0.81
C ASP A 202 -23.87 -17.15 0.20
N GLU A 203 -22.61 -17.52 -0.10
CA GLU A 203 -21.70 -18.17 0.84
C GLU A 203 -21.42 -17.30 2.08
N ILE A 204 -21.19 -16.00 1.87
CA ILE A 204 -20.97 -15.05 2.96
C ILE A 204 -22.24 -14.91 3.81
N LYS A 205 -23.42 -14.93 3.19
CA LYS A 205 -24.70 -14.87 3.89
C LYS A 205 -25.02 -16.16 4.65
N ASP A 206 -24.77 -17.34 4.09
CA ASP A 206 -24.98 -18.64 4.79
C ASP A 206 -24.26 -18.67 6.13
N MET A 207 -23.06 -18.10 6.18
CA MET A 207 -22.31 -17.96 7.42
C MET A 207 -23.02 -17.03 8.44
N PHE A 208 -23.59 -15.91 8.02
CA PHE A 208 -24.39 -15.05 8.91
C PHE A 208 -25.66 -15.77 9.39
N ASP A 209 -26.37 -16.44 8.48
CA ASP A 209 -27.58 -17.22 8.78
C ASP A 209 -27.30 -18.30 9.84
N ARG A 210 -26.19 -19.04 9.70
CA ARG A 210 -25.72 -20.02 10.68
C ARG A 210 -25.45 -19.39 12.04
N MET A 211 -24.67 -18.31 12.08
CA MET A 211 -24.35 -17.61 13.32
C MET A 211 -25.64 -17.13 14.02
N ILE A 212 -26.51 -16.40 13.32
CA ILE A 212 -27.70 -15.79 13.95
C ILE A 212 -28.71 -16.86 14.40
N LYS A 213 -28.79 -18.00 13.69
CA LYS A 213 -29.64 -19.13 14.08
C LYS A 213 -29.21 -19.74 15.41
N SER A 214 -27.91 -19.82 15.70
CA SER A 214 -27.40 -20.34 16.97
C SER A 214 -27.24 -19.26 18.06
N TYR A 215 -27.26 -17.97 17.69
CA TYR A 215 -27.06 -16.87 18.63
C TYR A 215 -28.20 -16.77 19.65
N PRO A 216 -27.94 -16.65 20.97
CA PRO A 216 -29.00 -16.57 21.97
C PRO A 216 -29.89 -15.35 21.77
N VAL A 217 -31.21 -15.56 21.77
CA VAL A 217 -32.19 -14.48 21.56
C VAL A 217 -32.07 -13.40 22.64
N GLU A 218 -31.83 -13.81 23.89
CA GLU A 218 -31.64 -12.90 25.02
C GLU A 218 -30.54 -11.87 24.77
N MET A 219 -29.49 -12.23 24.02
CA MET A 219 -28.33 -11.38 23.74
C MET A 219 -28.64 -10.31 22.68
N LEU A 220 -29.81 -10.36 22.05
CA LEU A 220 -30.30 -9.32 21.13
C LEU A 220 -31.04 -8.20 21.88
N HIS A 221 -31.46 -8.45 23.12
CA HIS A 221 -32.22 -7.55 23.97
C HIS A 221 -31.38 -6.91 25.07
N LYS A 222 -31.87 -5.82 25.65
CA LYS A 222 -31.24 -5.25 26.84
C LYS A 222 -31.40 -6.20 28.03
N LEU A 223 -30.54 -6.06 29.03
CA LEU A 223 -30.68 -6.84 30.25
C LEU A 223 -31.98 -6.44 30.97
N GLY A 224 -32.78 -7.44 31.37
CA GLY A 224 -34.07 -7.24 32.03
C GLY A 224 -35.22 -6.88 31.10
N GLU A 225 -34.99 -6.80 29.78
CA GLU A 225 -36.05 -6.60 28.79
C GLU A 225 -36.82 -7.91 28.57
N THR A 226 -38.15 -7.84 28.54
CA THR A 226 -39.01 -8.99 28.25
C THR A 226 -38.95 -9.33 26.75
N TYR A 227 -38.74 -10.60 26.40
CA TYR A 227 -38.70 -11.09 25.02
C TYR A 227 -39.39 -12.44 24.90
N ASN A 228 -39.68 -12.86 23.66
CA ASN A 228 -40.20 -14.20 23.36
C ASN A 228 -39.04 -15.11 22.93
N GLU A 229 -38.90 -16.29 23.54
CA GLU A 229 -37.80 -17.22 23.22
C GLU A 229 -37.82 -17.73 21.77
N ASN A 230 -39.01 -17.76 21.15
CA ASN A 230 -39.23 -18.30 19.80
C ASN A 230 -39.34 -17.24 18.71
N GLU A 231 -39.04 -15.97 19.01
CA GLU A 231 -39.11 -14.91 18.00
C GLU A 231 -38.06 -15.07 16.89
N ALA A 232 -38.43 -14.66 15.68
CA ALA A 232 -37.52 -14.73 14.54
C ALA A 232 -36.36 -13.74 14.72
N LYS A 233 -35.13 -14.27 14.70
CA LYS A 233 -33.89 -13.47 14.79
C LYS A 233 -33.47 -12.86 13.45
N LEU A 234 -34.01 -13.38 12.34
CA LEU A 234 -33.76 -12.88 11.00
C LEU A 234 -35.02 -13.00 10.15
N VAL A 235 -35.41 -11.92 9.49
CA VAL A 235 -36.59 -11.87 8.61
C VAL A 235 -36.26 -11.25 7.27
N GLY A 236 -36.85 -11.77 6.19
CA GLY A 236 -36.74 -11.16 4.86
C GLY A 236 -37.50 -9.83 4.76
N VAL A 237 -36.98 -8.89 3.98
CA VAL A 237 -37.58 -7.57 3.76
C VAL A 237 -37.76 -7.30 2.26
N GLY A 238 -38.97 -6.94 1.87
CA GLY A 238 -39.32 -6.65 0.48
C GLY A 238 -39.43 -7.90 -0.39
N LYS A 239 -39.58 -7.71 -1.71
CA LYS A 239 -39.84 -8.79 -2.67
C LYS A 239 -38.58 -9.37 -3.32
N SER A 240 -37.41 -8.76 -3.12
CA SER A 240 -36.17 -9.11 -3.83
C SER A 240 -35.40 -10.29 -3.23
N GLY A 241 -35.72 -10.72 -2.01
CA GLY A 241 -34.97 -11.74 -1.27
C GLY A 241 -33.55 -11.34 -0.85
N SER A 242 -33.09 -10.14 -1.21
CA SER A 242 -31.71 -9.67 -1.00
C SER A 242 -31.50 -8.91 0.31
N ILE A 243 -32.59 -8.56 1.01
CA ILE A 243 -32.56 -7.75 2.23
C ILE A 243 -33.13 -8.58 3.37
N HIS A 244 -32.36 -8.67 4.44
CA HIS A 244 -32.74 -9.31 5.69
C HIS A 244 -32.69 -8.28 6.81
N ARG A 245 -33.45 -8.50 7.88
CA ARG A 245 -33.46 -7.64 9.06
C ARG A 245 -33.35 -8.50 10.31
N VAL A 246 -32.57 -8.03 11.28
CA VAL A 246 -32.63 -8.51 12.67
C VAL A 246 -33.56 -7.56 13.43
N PRO A 247 -34.84 -7.95 13.68
CA PRO A 247 -35.84 -7.01 14.20
C PRO A 247 -35.45 -6.36 15.52
N GLN A 248 -34.90 -7.14 16.45
CA GLN A 248 -34.49 -6.76 17.81
C GLN A 248 -33.44 -5.65 17.80
N ARG A 249 -32.63 -5.58 16.74
CA ARG A 249 -31.53 -4.63 16.57
C ARG A 249 -31.82 -3.57 15.52
N ASN A 250 -32.99 -3.62 14.88
CA ASN A 250 -33.42 -2.79 13.77
C ASN A 250 -32.33 -2.59 12.69
N CYS A 251 -31.47 -3.58 12.47
CA CYS A 251 -30.43 -3.53 11.45
C CYS A 251 -30.83 -4.36 10.24
N LYS A 252 -30.49 -3.86 9.05
CA LYS A 252 -30.64 -4.59 7.79
C LYS A 252 -29.31 -5.17 7.35
N ILE A 253 -29.35 -6.34 6.72
CA ILE A 253 -28.24 -6.96 5.99
C ILE A 253 -28.70 -7.07 4.54
N LYS A 254 -28.00 -6.37 3.65
CA LYS A 254 -28.29 -6.40 2.22
C LYS A 254 -27.16 -7.09 1.47
N ILE A 255 -27.55 -7.95 0.54
CA ILE A 255 -26.65 -8.74 -0.30
C ILE A 255 -26.73 -8.17 -1.71
N GLY A 256 -25.58 -7.91 -2.32
CA GLY A 256 -25.45 -7.43 -3.68
C GLY A 256 -24.31 -8.14 -4.41
N THR A 257 -24.20 -7.93 -5.71
CA THR A 257 -23.11 -8.51 -6.52
C THR A 257 -22.52 -7.44 -7.43
N ALA A 258 -21.23 -7.55 -7.72
CA ALA A 258 -20.56 -6.66 -8.67
C ALA A 258 -21.17 -6.77 -10.08
N GLU A 259 -21.66 -7.95 -10.46
CA GLU A 259 -22.39 -8.18 -11.73
C GLU A 259 -23.73 -7.43 -11.82
N ARG A 260 -24.36 -7.08 -10.68
CA ARG A 260 -25.68 -6.43 -10.64
C ARG A 260 -25.64 -5.17 -9.75
N PRO A 261 -24.88 -4.14 -10.12
CA PRO A 261 -24.53 -3.05 -9.21
C PRO A 261 -25.68 -2.10 -8.87
N ASP A 262 -26.74 -2.05 -9.67
CA ASP A 262 -27.93 -1.23 -9.35
C ASP A 262 -28.63 -1.73 -8.09
N SER A 263 -28.52 -3.03 -7.78
CA SER A 263 -28.99 -3.62 -6.54
C SER A 263 -28.28 -3.04 -5.31
N CYS A 264 -27.09 -2.48 -5.46
CA CYS A 264 -26.26 -2.02 -4.36
C CYS A 264 -26.52 -0.54 -3.99
N ARG A 265 -27.21 0.22 -4.84
CA ARG A 265 -27.45 1.67 -4.66
C ARG A 265 -28.59 1.97 -3.67
N GLY A 266 -28.53 3.16 -3.06
CA GLY A 266 -29.70 3.79 -2.41
C GLY A 266 -30.09 3.28 -1.02
N GLY A 267 -29.16 2.65 -0.28
CA GLY A 267 -29.38 2.26 1.11
C GLY A 267 -28.63 3.15 2.10
N ASP A 268 -29.22 3.36 3.29
CA ASP A 268 -28.55 3.98 4.43
C ASP A 268 -27.62 2.94 5.10
N TYR A 269 -26.48 2.67 4.48
CA TYR A 269 -25.50 1.70 4.98
C TYR A 269 -24.50 2.35 5.93
N ASN A 270 -24.05 1.58 6.91
CA ASN A 270 -23.02 1.99 7.87
C ASN A 270 -21.81 1.06 7.83
N LEU A 271 -22.02 -0.19 7.41
CA LEU A 271 -21.04 -1.26 7.35
C LEU A 271 -21.03 -1.84 5.94
N VAL A 272 -19.93 -1.73 5.20
CA VAL A 272 -19.83 -2.18 3.81
C VAL A 272 -18.65 -3.13 3.66
N HIS A 273 -18.92 -4.35 3.19
CA HIS A 273 -17.88 -5.35 2.90
C HIS A 273 -17.90 -5.65 1.40
N LEU A 274 -16.80 -5.32 0.73
CA LEU A 274 -16.59 -5.62 -0.67
C LEU A 274 -15.56 -6.75 -0.74
N SER A 275 -16.01 -7.92 -1.15
CA SER A 275 -15.22 -9.15 -1.21
C SER A 275 -14.74 -9.41 -2.63
N GLU A 276 -13.49 -9.91 -2.75
CA GLU A 276 -12.84 -10.27 -4.01
C GLU A 276 -12.81 -9.09 -5.00
N VAL A 277 -12.56 -7.86 -4.52
CA VAL A 277 -12.63 -6.62 -5.33
C VAL A 277 -11.68 -6.64 -6.53
N GLY A 278 -10.51 -7.29 -6.40
CA GLY A 278 -9.57 -7.47 -7.51
C GLY A 278 -10.13 -8.30 -8.68
N LEU A 279 -11.16 -9.12 -8.43
CA LEU A 279 -11.83 -9.92 -9.47
C LEU A 279 -12.89 -9.13 -10.24
N TRP A 280 -13.25 -7.93 -9.80
CA TRP A 280 -14.36 -7.19 -10.38
C TRP A 280 -13.96 -6.66 -11.76
N LYS A 281 -14.67 -7.12 -12.79
CA LYS A 281 -14.38 -6.77 -14.19
C LYS A 281 -15.06 -5.47 -14.58
N VAL A 282 -14.44 -4.73 -15.48
CA VAL A 282 -15.11 -3.67 -16.24
C VAL A 282 -16.08 -4.35 -17.21
N THR A 283 -17.33 -3.91 -17.21
CA THR A 283 -18.35 -4.34 -18.17
C THR A 283 -18.85 -3.13 -18.96
N ASP A 284 -19.51 -3.37 -20.09
CA ASP A 284 -20.07 -2.29 -20.91
C ASP A 284 -21.00 -1.40 -20.06
N GLY A 285 -20.56 -0.17 -19.84
CA GLY A 285 -21.27 0.86 -19.08
C GLY A 285 -21.02 0.90 -17.57
N LYS A 286 -20.25 -0.03 -16.96
CA LYS A 286 -20.00 -0.02 -15.50
C LYS A 286 -18.58 -0.44 -15.12
N LYS A 287 -17.90 0.41 -14.37
CA LYS A 287 -16.56 0.13 -13.84
C LYS A 287 -16.63 -0.24 -12.35
N PRO A 288 -15.69 -1.03 -11.81
CA PRO A 288 -15.62 -1.32 -10.38
C PRO A 288 -15.68 -0.05 -9.51
N GLU A 289 -15.02 1.03 -9.92
CA GLU A 289 -15.05 2.34 -9.27
C GLU A 289 -16.48 2.89 -9.09
N ASP A 290 -17.33 2.72 -10.11
CA ASP A 290 -18.72 3.19 -10.07
C ASP A 290 -19.54 2.40 -9.05
N ILE A 291 -19.28 1.10 -8.94
CA ILE A 291 -19.93 0.20 -7.98
C ILE A 291 -19.51 0.58 -6.57
N VAL A 292 -18.21 0.72 -6.33
CA VAL A 292 -17.66 1.11 -5.03
C VAL A 292 -18.20 2.48 -4.60
N ARG A 293 -18.18 3.47 -5.51
CA ARG A 293 -18.76 4.80 -5.26
C ARG A 293 -20.24 4.72 -4.89
N SER A 294 -21.03 3.93 -5.61
CA SER A 294 -22.46 3.73 -5.35
C SER A 294 -22.71 3.08 -3.98
N ALA A 295 -21.91 2.07 -3.62
CA ALA A 295 -22.04 1.34 -2.36
C ALA A 295 -21.58 2.14 -1.13
N CYS A 296 -20.52 2.95 -1.28
CA CYS A 296 -19.82 3.57 -0.16
C CYS A 296 -20.18 5.03 0.09
N SER A 297 -20.70 5.76 -0.91
CA SER A 297 -20.91 7.22 -0.83
C SER A 297 -21.83 7.68 0.31
N GLY A 298 -22.78 6.84 0.75
CA GLY A 298 -23.67 7.15 1.87
C GLY A 298 -23.05 6.91 3.26
N VAL A 299 -21.88 6.28 3.36
CA VAL A 299 -21.29 5.86 4.64
C VAL A 299 -20.53 7.03 5.28
N LEU A 300 -21.09 7.61 6.34
CA LEU A 300 -20.51 8.78 7.01
C LEU A 300 -19.15 8.49 7.69
N LEU A 301 -18.30 9.52 7.79
CA LEU A 301 -17.01 9.48 8.50
C LEU A 301 -17.20 9.65 10.02
N ARG A 302 -17.79 8.65 10.68
CA ARG A 302 -18.08 8.67 12.12
C ARG A 302 -17.74 7.32 12.79
N PRO A 303 -17.56 7.29 14.13
CA PRO A 303 -17.32 6.04 14.86
C PRO A 303 -18.39 4.99 14.53
N TYR A 304 -18.01 3.70 14.59
CA TYR A 304 -18.87 2.54 14.28
C TYR A 304 -19.34 2.43 12.81
N THR A 305 -18.78 3.22 11.90
CA THR A 305 -18.91 2.94 10.46
C THR A 305 -17.70 2.14 9.98
N MET A 306 -17.92 1.27 9.00
CA MET A 306 -16.91 0.34 8.51
C MET A 306 -17.01 0.17 7.01
N ILE A 307 -15.88 0.27 6.31
CA ILE A 307 -15.75 -0.15 4.91
C ILE A 307 -14.49 -1.01 4.82
N VAL A 308 -14.64 -2.23 4.31
CA VAL A 308 -13.52 -3.14 4.06
C VAL A 308 -13.57 -3.57 2.61
N TYR A 309 -12.48 -3.30 1.89
CA TYR A 309 -12.18 -3.90 0.60
C TYR A 309 -11.25 -5.06 0.86
N GLU A 310 -11.60 -6.23 0.38
CA GLU A 310 -10.81 -7.44 0.60
C GLU A 310 -10.65 -8.17 -0.73
N SER A 311 -9.42 -8.54 -1.08
CA SER A 311 -9.16 -9.38 -2.25
C SER A 311 -7.83 -10.12 -2.15
N THR A 312 -7.70 -11.22 -2.90
CA THR A 312 -6.37 -11.63 -3.38
C THR A 312 -5.92 -10.69 -4.50
N ALA A 313 -4.62 -10.65 -4.78
CA ALA A 313 -4.15 -9.93 -5.94
C ALA A 313 -4.46 -10.75 -7.19
N ASN A 314 -5.37 -10.20 -8.00
CA ASN A 314 -5.64 -10.73 -9.33
C ASN A 314 -5.82 -9.54 -10.26
N GLY A 315 -5.01 -9.48 -11.32
CA GLY A 315 -4.92 -8.29 -12.17
C GLY A 315 -3.91 -7.27 -11.65
N THR A 316 -3.17 -6.66 -12.58
CA THR A 316 -2.36 -5.47 -12.32
C THR A 316 -3.04 -4.27 -12.99
N GLY A 317 -2.99 -3.10 -12.37
CA GLY A 317 -3.58 -1.86 -12.89
C GLY A 317 -5.09 -1.74 -12.67
N ASN A 318 -5.69 -2.58 -11.84
CA ASN A 318 -7.11 -2.49 -11.49
C ASN A 318 -7.37 -1.53 -10.32
N PHE A 319 -8.65 -1.23 -10.08
CA PHE A 319 -9.10 -0.40 -8.96
C PHE A 319 -8.51 -0.82 -7.62
N PHE A 320 -8.53 -2.12 -7.32
CA PHE A 320 -8.11 -2.65 -6.03
C PHE A 320 -6.62 -2.40 -5.75
N GLN A 321 -5.76 -2.64 -6.74
CA GLN A 321 -4.33 -2.35 -6.60
C GLN A 321 -4.11 -0.84 -6.38
N LYS A 322 -4.76 0.01 -7.19
CA LYS A 322 -4.61 1.47 -7.06
C LYS A 322 -5.00 1.95 -5.67
N GLU A 323 -6.17 1.53 -5.18
CA GLU A 323 -6.65 1.92 -3.86
C GLU A 323 -5.75 1.35 -2.73
N TYR A 324 -5.22 0.13 -2.89
CA TYR A 324 -4.25 -0.45 -1.96
C TYR A 324 -2.94 0.34 -1.93
N ASP A 325 -2.38 0.70 -3.10
CA ASP A 325 -1.15 1.49 -3.22
C ASP A 325 -1.34 2.89 -2.60
N ASP A 326 -2.48 3.54 -2.87
CA ASP A 326 -2.83 4.83 -2.28
C ASP A 326 -3.02 4.74 -0.76
N ALA A 327 -3.61 3.65 -0.26
CA ALA A 327 -3.75 3.39 1.18
C ALA A 327 -2.41 3.10 1.87
N LYS A 328 -1.51 2.36 1.20
CA LYS A 328 -0.16 2.08 1.69
C LYS A 328 0.68 3.35 1.78
N ASN A 329 0.52 4.25 0.81
CA ASN A 329 1.23 5.52 0.73
C ASN A 329 0.54 6.67 1.50
N GLY A 330 -0.52 6.38 2.27
CA GLY A 330 -1.21 7.38 3.09
C GLY A 330 -1.98 8.45 2.31
N LYS A 331 -2.26 8.22 1.02
CA LYS A 331 -3.05 9.11 0.14
C LYS A 331 -4.55 8.81 0.20
N SER A 332 -4.91 7.57 0.51
CA SER A 332 -6.32 7.16 0.66
C SER A 332 -6.87 7.42 2.06
N GLN A 333 -8.21 7.54 2.17
CA GLN A 333 -8.92 7.49 3.46
C GLN A 333 -8.83 6.10 4.14
N PHE A 334 -8.40 5.08 3.39
CA PHE A 334 -8.26 3.70 3.86
C PHE A 334 -6.84 3.42 4.35
N GLU A 335 -6.73 2.51 5.32
CA GLU A 335 -5.45 1.93 5.70
C GLU A 335 -5.21 0.61 4.94
N ALA A 336 -3.99 0.42 4.43
CA ALA A 336 -3.59 -0.83 3.82
C ALA A 336 -3.21 -1.88 4.89
N MET A 337 -3.61 -3.12 4.65
CA MET A 337 -3.17 -4.29 5.40
C MET A 337 -2.86 -5.44 4.44
N PHE A 338 -1.70 -6.05 4.62
CA PHE A 338 -1.29 -7.25 3.91
C PHE A 338 -1.18 -8.46 4.85
N VAL A 339 -1.67 -9.61 4.39
CA VAL A 339 -1.48 -10.92 5.04
C VAL A 339 -0.81 -11.86 4.05
N SER A 340 0.45 -12.22 4.34
CA SER A 340 1.22 -13.15 3.51
C SER A 340 0.74 -14.59 3.72
N TRP A 341 1.17 -15.50 2.84
CA TRP A 341 0.88 -16.92 3.04
C TRP A 341 1.59 -17.48 4.29
N PHE A 342 2.85 -17.11 4.55
CA PHE A 342 3.60 -17.61 5.71
C PHE A 342 3.12 -17.01 7.05
N ASP A 343 2.18 -16.07 7.02
CA ASP A 343 1.49 -15.62 8.23
C ASP A 343 0.40 -16.59 8.71
N ILE A 344 -0.01 -17.53 7.85
CA ILE A 344 -1.11 -18.45 8.04
C ILE A 344 -0.55 -19.81 8.47
N GLU A 345 -0.94 -20.27 9.66
CA GLU A 345 -0.34 -21.42 10.35
C GLU A 345 -0.47 -22.75 9.57
N GLN A 346 -1.44 -22.82 8.64
CA GLN A 346 -1.70 -24.00 7.81
C GLN A 346 -0.67 -24.19 6.70
N TYR A 347 0.10 -23.16 6.35
CA TYR A 347 1.10 -23.20 5.27
C TYR A 347 2.49 -23.42 5.83
N SER A 348 2.67 -24.55 6.50
CA SER A 348 3.92 -24.98 7.12
C SER A 348 4.02 -26.50 7.10
N LEU A 349 5.21 -27.05 6.84
CA LEU A 349 5.50 -28.48 6.86
C LEU A 349 6.66 -28.77 7.80
N PRO A 350 6.57 -29.85 8.61
CA PRO A 350 7.64 -30.24 9.51
C PRO A 350 8.94 -30.55 8.74
N ILE A 351 10.07 -30.36 9.42
CA ILE A 351 11.40 -30.62 8.87
C ILE A 351 12.10 -31.65 9.76
N ASP A 352 12.55 -32.76 9.17
CA ASP A 352 13.21 -33.84 9.91
C ASP A 352 14.56 -33.41 10.51
N ASN A 353 15.35 -32.65 9.74
CA ASN A 353 16.64 -32.10 10.19
C ASN A 353 16.72 -30.59 9.89
N VAL A 354 16.34 -29.80 10.89
CA VAL A 354 16.29 -28.32 10.80
C VAL A 354 17.68 -27.73 10.55
N GLU A 355 18.73 -28.27 11.16
CA GLU A 355 20.10 -27.77 11.01
C GLU A 355 20.62 -27.99 9.58
N ALA A 356 20.36 -29.17 9.01
CA ALA A 356 20.70 -29.47 7.62
C ALA A 356 19.94 -28.57 6.64
N PHE A 357 18.64 -28.35 6.88
CA PHE A 357 17.83 -27.45 6.06
C PHE A 357 18.34 -26.01 6.12
N ALA A 358 18.60 -25.49 7.32
CA ALA A 358 19.16 -24.16 7.54
C ALA A 358 20.53 -24.01 6.87
N THR A 359 21.38 -25.04 6.93
CA THR A 359 22.68 -25.07 6.26
C THR A 359 22.52 -24.97 4.74
N ASN A 360 21.63 -25.78 4.15
CA ASN A 360 21.39 -25.75 2.72
C ASN A 360 20.85 -24.39 2.24
N LEU A 361 19.89 -23.82 2.98
CA LEU A 361 19.33 -22.51 2.72
C LEU A 361 20.41 -21.42 2.74
N TYR A 362 21.25 -21.41 3.78
CA TYR A 362 22.29 -20.40 3.94
C TYR A 362 23.41 -20.51 2.89
N VAL A 363 23.83 -21.74 2.53
CA VAL A 363 24.85 -21.97 1.50
C VAL A 363 24.37 -21.48 0.13
N ASN A 364 23.09 -21.65 -0.18
CA ASN A 364 22.50 -21.25 -1.47
C ASN A 364 21.93 -19.83 -1.51
N ARG A 365 22.09 -19.03 -0.45
CA ARG A 365 21.45 -17.71 -0.32
C ARG A 365 21.78 -16.68 -1.42
N GLU A 366 22.90 -16.85 -2.12
CA GLU A 366 23.30 -15.99 -3.25
C GLU A 366 23.13 -16.68 -4.61
N ASN A 367 22.59 -17.91 -4.63
CA ASN A 367 22.45 -18.69 -5.84
C ASN A 367 21.17 -18.27 -6.60
N ASP A 368 21.36 -17.75 -7.81
CA ASP A 368 20.29 -17.33 -8.73
C ASP A 368 19.81 -18.46 -9.66
N ASN A 369 20.50 -19.61 -9.68
CA ASN A 369 20.17 -20.71 -10.57
C ASN A 369 19.00 -21.55 -10.03
N VAL A 370 18.21 -22.07 -10.96
CA VAL A 370 17.15 -23.05 -10.72
C VAL A 370 17.34 -24.24 -11.65
N SER A 371 17.13 -25.46 -11.14
CA SER A 371 17.24 -26.68 -11.96
C SER A 371 15.97 -26.92 -12.79
N SER A 372 14.86 -26.30 -12.38
CA SER A 372 13.54 -26.46 -12.97
C SER A 372 12.73 -25.16 -12.85
N ASN A 373 11.85 -24.90 -13.80
CA ASN A 373 10.87 -23.79 -13.72
C ASN A 373 9.81 -23.99 -12.61
N ARG A 374 9.81 -25.17 -11.98
CA ARG A 374 8.96 -25.53 -10.84
C ARG A 374 9.63 -25.25 -9.48
N GLU A 375 10.86 -24.77 -9.48
CA GLU A 375 11.64 -24.44 -8.29
C GLU A 375 11.84 -22.92 -8.17
N GLU A 376 12.30 -22.48 -7.01
CA GLU A 376 12.81 -21.13 -6.80
C GLU A 376 14.29 -21.17 -6.45
N SER A 377 14.99 -20.07 -6.76
CA SER A 377 16.42 -19.96 -6.46
C SER A 377 16.66 -19.87 -4.95
N GLY A 378 17.85 -20.31 -4.51
CA GLY A 378 18.23 -20.21 -3.10
C GLY A 378 18.20 -18.77 -2.57
N LYS A 379 18.46 -17.79 -3.44
CA LYS A 379 18.31 -16.37 -3.14
C LYS A 379 16.87 -15.94 -2.87
N TYR A 380 15.89 -16.45 -3.62
CA TYR A 380 14.48 -16.19 -3.34
C TYR A 380 14.05 -16.82 -2.01
N LEU A 381 14.46 -18.07 -1.75
CA LEU A 381 14.14 -18.75 -0.49
C LEU A 381 14.80 -18.05 0.71
N TRP A 382 16.02 -17.54 0.56
CA TRP A 382 16.67 -16.72 1.57
C TRP A 382 15.92 -15.40 1.80
N TRP A 383 15.44 -14.76 0.73
CA TRP A 383 14.61 -13.57 0.85
C TRP A 383 13.31 -13.84 1.63
N LEU A 384 12.64 -14.98 1.42
CA LEU A 384 11.48 -15.38 2.24
C LEU A 384 11.84 -15.47 3.73
N TRP A 385 13.01 -16.03 4.04
CA TRP A 385 13.54 -16.07 5.40
C TRP A 385 13.77 -14.66 5.96
N GLU A 386 14.36 -13.75 5.19
CA GLU A 386 14.57 -12.35 5.61
C GLU A 386 13.24 -11.61 5.86
N ARG A 387 12.16 -11.98 5.16
CA ARG A 387 10.81 -11.43 5.38
C ARG A 387 10.10 -11.93 6.64
N GLY A 388 10.62 -12.96 7.29
CA GLY A 388 10.02 -13.52 8.50
C GLY A 388 9.37 -14.90 8.34
N ALA A 389 9.50 -15.57 7.18
CA ALA A 389 9.01 -16.95 7.06
C ALA A 389 9.80 -17.90 8.00
N THR A 390 9.13 -18.88 8.59
CA THR A 390 9.80 -19.99 9.29
C THR A 390 10.42 -20.94 8.28
N LEU A 391 11.38 -21.76 8.71
CA LEU A 391 11.95 -22.81 7.87
C LEU A 391 10.87 -23.79 7.43
N GLU A 392 9.93 -24.13 8.33
CA GLU A 392 8.77 -25.00 8.06
C GLU A 392 7.84 -24.40 7.01
N ALA A 393 7.62 -23.09 7.03
CA ALA A 393 6.88 -22.39 6.00
C ALA A 393 7.63 -22.45 4.65
N ILE A 394 8.94 -22.22 4.64
CA ILE A 394 9.76 -22.33 3.43
C ILE A 394 9.73 -23.76 2.87
N ASN A 395 9.77 -24.78 3.73
CA ASN A 395 9.63 -26.17 3.33
C ASN A 395 8.26 -26.42 2.66
N TRP A 396 7.17 -25.90 3.24
CA TRP A 396 5.86 -25.93 2.58
C TRP A 396 5.88 -25.23 1.21
N TYR A 397 6.51 -24.06 1.13
CA TYR A 397 6.59 -23.30 -0.11
C TYR A 397 7.30 -24.07 -1.22
N ILE A 398 8.42 -24.72 -0.91
CA ILE A 398 9.17 -25.53 -1.89
C ILE A 398 8.27 -26.64 -2.48
N GLN A 399 7.52 -27.34 -1.62
CA GLN A 399 6.62 -28.42 -2.05
C GLN A 399 5.42 -27.89 -2.85
N GLU A 400 4.81 -26.79 -2.40
CA GLU A 400 3.66 -26.19 -3.08
C GLU A 400 4.06 -25.58 -4.44
N ARG A 401 5.22 -24.92 -4.48
CA ARG A 401 5.78 -24.29 -5.68
C ARG A 401 6.00 -25.28 -6.81
N ALA A 402 6.30 -26.54 -6.50
CA ALA A 402 6.48 -27.60 -7.47
C ALA A 402 5.24 -27.87 -8.34
N LYS A 403 4.03 -27.49 -7.88
CA LYS A 403 2.77 -27.61 -8.65
C LYS A 403 2.71 -26.63 -9.82
N TYR A 404 3.35 -25.47 -9.70
CA TYR A 404 3.28 -24.37 -10.65
C TYR A 404 4.44 -24.38 -11.64
N THR A 405 4.19 -24.01 -12.89
CA THR A 405 5.24 -23.89 -13.93
C THR A 405 5.88 -22.51 -13.98
N GLU A 406 5.31 -21.53 -13.28
CA GLU A 406 5.73 -20.13 -13.26
C GLU A 406 5.57 -19.54 -11.86
N HIS A 407 6.51 -18.69 -11.45
CA HIS A 407 6.48 -17.99 -10.18
C HIS A 407 5.19 -17.16 -9.97
N GLY A 408 4.76 -16.46 -11.02
CA GLY A 408 3.59 -15.57 -10.95
C GLY A 408 2.29 -16.28 -10.55
N LEU A 409 2.12 -17.55 -10.91
CA LEU A 409 0.95 -18.33 -10.50
C LEU A 409 0.97 -18.65 -9.00
N MET A 410 2.15 -18.95 -8.44
CA MET A 410 2.33 -19.13 -7.00
C MET A 410 2.07 -17.81 -6.27
N ALA A 411 2.65 -16.71 -6.75
CA ALA A 411 2.51 -15.38 -6.14
C ALA A 411 1.07 -14.84 -6.16
N ALA A 412 0.28 -15.14 -7.20
CA ALA A 412 -1.12 -14.73 -7.27
C ALA A 412 -2.01 -15.40 -6.19
N GLU A 413 -1.68 -16.64 -5.83
CA GLU A 413 -2.42 -17.44 -4.85
C GLU A 413 -1.88 -17.27 -3.42
N PHE A 414 -0.55 -17.24 -3.32
CA PHE A 414 0.26 -17.23 -2.10
C PHE A 414 1.32 -16.12 -2.17
N PRO A 415 0.90 -14.84 -2.17
CA PRO A 415 1.84 -13.72 -2.23
C PRO A 415 2.70 -13.61 -0.98
N SER A 416 3.99 -13.32 -1.18
CA SER A 416 4.97 -13.14 -0.09
C SER A 416 5.07 -11.68 0.38
N ASP A 417 5.01 -10.69 -0.53
CA ASP A 417 4.65 -9.27 -0.30
C ASP A 417 3.44 -8.84 -1.11
N ASP A 418 2.94 -7.65 -0.78
CA ASP A 418 2.02 -6.89 -1.62
C ASP A 418 2.57 -6.59 -3.02
N VAL A 419 3.89 -6.39 -3.18
CA VAL A 419 4.51 -6.19 -4.49
C VAL A 419 4.38 -7.45 -5.37
N GLU A 420 4.79 -8.62 -4.90
CA GLU A 420 4.66 -9.88 -5.63
C GLU A 420 3.21 -10.25 -5.90
N ALA A 421 2.30 -9.90 -4.99
CA ALA A 421 0.88 -10.14 -5.19
C ALA A 421 0.38 -9.55 -6.53
N PHE A 422 0.74 -8.30 -6.83
CA PHE A 422 0.26 -7.61 -8.03
C PHE A 422 1.12 -7.80 -9.28
N VAL A 423 2.17 -8.62 -9.23
CA VAL A 423 3.05 -8.84 -10.38
C VAL A 423 2.50 -9.98 -11.23
N HIS A 424 2.03 -9.65 -12.43
CA HIS A 424 1.76 -10.64 -13.49
C HIS A 424 3.07 -11.16 -14.11
N SER A 425 2.98 -12.31 -14.76
CA SER A 425 4.07 -13.10 -15.39
C SER A 425 4.86 -12.41 -16.52
N GLY A 426 4.90 -11.08 -16.56
CA GLY A 426 5.77 -10.32 -17.44
C GLY A 426 7.25 -10.47 -17.07
N ALA A 427 8.11 -10.57 -18.08
CA ALA A 427 9.55 -10.57 -17.88
C ALA A 427 9.98 -9.16 -17.43
N ARG A 428 10.14 -8.97 -16.12
CA ARG A 428 10.64 -7.71 -15.55
C ARG A 428 11.97 -7.36 -16.21
N VAL A 429 12.12 -6.10 -16.60
CA VAL A 429 13.35 -5.62 -17.24
C VAL A 429 14.47 -5.45 -16.22
N PHE A 430 14.10 -5.04 -14.99
CA PHE A 430 15.04 -4.75 -13.91
C PHE A 430 14.95 -5.79 -12.79
N ASP A 431 16.12 -6.16 -12.26
CA ASP A 431 16.23 -7.03 -11.08
C ASP A 431 15.74 -6.28 -9.82
N LYS A 432 14.72 -6.83 -9.15
CA LYS A 432 14.11 -6.28 -7.93
C LYS A 432 15.16 -5.93 -6.87
N TYR A 433 16.12 -6.81 -6.62
CA TYR A 433 17.12 -6.63 -5.58
C TYR A 433 18.13 -5.53 -5.93
N LYS A 434 18.44 -5.35 -7.23
CA LYS A 434 19.30 -4.25 -7.68
C LYS A 434 18.59 -2.91 -7.56
N VAL A 435 17.30 -2.85 -7.90
CA VAL A 435 16.47 -1.65 -7.72
C VAL A 435 16.35 -1.28 -6.23
N GLU A 436 16.06 -2.25 -5.36
CA GLU A 436 15.93 -2.00 -3.92
C GLU A 436 17.25 -1.53 -3.26
N LYS A 437 18.42 -1.84 -3.85
CA LYS A 437 19.69 -1.27 -3.38
C LYS A 437 19.77 0.25 -3.61
N LEU A 438 19.18 0.76 -4.70
CA LEU A 438 19.09 2.20 -4.97
C LEU A 438 18.13 2.91 -4.01
N ARG A 439 17.10 2.21 -3.50
CA ARG A 439 16.12 2.80 -2.57
C ARG A 439 16.78 3.40 -1.32
N LYS A 440 17.95 2.89 -0.91
CA LYS A 440 18.73 3.42 0.21
C LYS A 440 19.29 4.83 -0.01
N SER A 441 19.42 5.30 -1.27
CA SER A 441 19.87 6.67 -1.56
C SER A 441 18.72 7.67 -1.73
N CYS A 442 17.48 7.17 -1.82
CA CYS A 442 16.28 7.99 -1.92
C CYS A 442 16.03 8.73 -0.60
N LYS A 443 15.62 10.00 -0.70
CA LYS A 443 15.33 10.85 0.45
C LYS A 443 14.31 11.92 0.05
N PRO A 444 13.51 12.46 0.97
CA PRO A 444 12.64 13.60 0.67
C PRO A 444 13.43 14.79 0.10
N PRO A 445 12.84 15.59 -0.80
CA PRO A 445 13.49 16.80 -1.31
C PRO A 445 13.73 17.80 -0.18
N LYS A 446 14.79 18.61 -0.32
CA LYS A 446 15.10 19.68 0.64
C LYS A 446 14.22 20.90 0.40
N TYR A 447 13.87 21.17 -0.85
CA TYR A 447 13.03 22.30 -1.25
C TYR A 447 11.96 21.85 -2.24
N ILE A 448 10.79 22.46 -2.15
CA ILE A 448 9.65 22.27 -3.06
C ILE A 448 9.21 23.65 -3.51
N GLY A 449 8.99 23.84 -4.81
CA GLY A 449 8.62 25.16 -5.34
C GLY A 449 8.60 25.22 -6.86
N GLU A 450 8.98 26.38 -7.40
CA GLU A 450 9.09 26.63 -8.84
C GLU A 450 10.26 27.59 -9.14
N VAL A 451 10.79 27.54 -10.36
CA VAL A 451 11.75 28.54 -10.87
C VAL A 451 10.98 29.59 -11.65
N TYR A 452 11.24 30.86 -11.35
CA TYR A 452 10.65 32.01 -12.04
C TYR A 452 11.73 32.87 -12.68
N ALA A 453 11.37 33.50 -13.79
CA ALA A 453 12.16 34.53 -14.47
C ALA A 453 11.40 35.87 -14.48
N ASP A 454 11.83 36.82 -15.31
CA ASP A 454 11.13 38.09 -15.52
C ASP A 454 9.88 37.95 -16.42
N ALA A 455 9.78 36.86 -17.19
CA ALA A 455 8.63 36.49 -18.02
C ALA A 455 8.53 34.97 -18.17
N ASP A 456 7.38 34.47 -18.64
CA ASP A 456 7.17 33.04 -18.86
C ASP A 456 7.71 32.55 -20.22
N GLU A 457 7.86 33.45 -21.20
CA GLU A 457 8.35 33.12 -22.54
C GLU A 457 9.33 34.17 -23.11
N GLY A 458 10.05 33.79 -24.18
CA GLY A 458 10.98 34.65 -24.89
C GLY A 458 12.28 34.92 -24.12
N LYS A 459 13.03 35.96 -24.52
CA LYS A 459 14.36 36.25 -23.93
C LYS A 459 14.33 36.56 -22.44
N LYS A 460 13.23 37.14 -21.95
CA LYS A 460 13.05 37.48 -20.53
C LYS A 460 12.76 36.24 -19.68
N ALA A 461 12.42 35.11 -20.29
CA ALA A 461 12.26 33.84 -19.58
C ALA A 461 13.56 33.25 -19.05
N LEU A 462 14.73 33.78 -19.44
CA LEU A 462 16.03 33.34 -18.92
C LEU A 462 16.77 34.45 -18.13
N GLN A 463 16.05 35.49 -17.70
CA GLN A 463 16.60 36.62 -16.95
C GLN A 463 16.10 36.60 -15.50
N ASN A 464 16.97 36.98 -14.55
CA ASN A 464 16.67 37.05 -13.11
C ASN A 464 16.00 35.77 -12.57
N LEU A 465 16.58 34.63 -12.95
CA LEU A 465 16.12 33.31 -12.50
C LEU A 465 16.22 33.20 -10.99
N ARG A 466 15.11 32.83 -10.36
CA ARG A 466 15.01 32.68 -8.91
C ARG A 466 14.11 31.50 -8.58
N PHE A 467 14.54 30.70 -7.61
CA PHE A 467 13.69 29.69 -7.01
C PHE A 467 12.79 30.34 -5.96
N VAL A 468 11.50 30.02 -5.99
CA VAL A 468 10.52 30.43 -4.98
C VAL A 468 9.95 29.16 -4.35
N GLU A 469 10.08 29.06 -3.03
CA GLU A 469 9.60 27.90 -2.29
C GLU A 469 8.07 27.93 -2.19
N ASP A 470 7.45 26.82 -2.54
CA ASP A 470 6.00 26.57 -2.45
C ASP A 470 5.80 25.09 -2.11
N ARG A 471 5.14 24.81 -0.98
CA ARG A 471 4.87 23.43 -0.53
C ARG A 471 3.91 22.67 -1.45
N GLN A 472 3.22 23.35 -2.36
CA GLN A 472 2.37 22.75 -3.40
C GLN A 472 3.01 22.81 -4.79
N GLY A 473 4.25 23.30 -4.91
CA GLY A 473 5.00 23.36 -6.15
C GLY A 473 5.34 21.97 -6.71
N LEU A 474 5.64 21.91 -8.01
CA LEU A 474 5.89 20.65 -8.71
C LEU A 474 7.39 20.38 -8.92
N LEU A 475 8.27 21.36 -8.64
CA LEU A 475 9.71 21.19 -8.64
C LEU A 475 10.21 20.72 -7.26
N HIS A 476 10.75 19.51 -7.22
CA HIS A 476 11.48 18.96 -6.09
C HIS A 476 12.99 19.19 -6.27
N ILE A 477 13.64 19.82 -5.29
CA ILE A 477 15.09 20.07 -5.30
C ILE A 477 15.73 19.35 -4.11
N TRP A 478 16.71 18.49 -4.40
CA TRP A 478 17.53 17.83 -3.41
C TRP A 478 18.83 18.60 -3.12
N GLU A 479 19.40 19.25 -4.13
CA GLU A 479 20.57 20.13 -4.00
C GLU A 479 20.39 21.32 -4.96
N LEU A 480 20.58 22.56 -4.46
CA LEU A 480 20.55 23.78 -5.28
C LEU A 480 21.79 23.85 -6.19
N PRO A 481 21.74 24.60 -7.31
CA PRO A 481 22.93 24.85 -8.10
C PRO A 481 24.00 25.55 -7.25
N GLU A 482 25.24 25.12 -7.39
CA GLU A 482 26.38 25.74 -6.73
C GLU A 482 27.07 26.72 -7.69
N GLU A 483 27.35 27.92 -7.19
CA GLU A 483 28.15 28.92 -7.87
C GLU A 483 29.46 29.15 -7.12
N ASP A 484 30.58 29.14 -7.85
CA ASP A 484 31.88 29.57 -7.35
C ASP A 484 32.32 30.83 -8.11
N GLU A 485 32.91 31.79 -7.38
CA GLU A 485 33.34 33.07 -7.94
C GLU A 485 34.59 32.94 -8.83
N LYS A 486 35.41 31.91 -8.60
CA LYS A 486 36.72 31.70 -9.21
C LYS A 486 36.71 30.62 -10.27
N GLU A 487 35.83 29.63 -10.15
CA GLU A 487 35.82 28.44 -11.00
C GLU A 487 34.44 28.20 -11.63
N ILE A 488 34.44 27.56 -12.79
CA ILE A 488 33.25 27.00 -13.42
C ILE A 488 33.52 25.55 -13.78
N VAL A 489 32.54 24.68 -13.56
CA VAL A 489 32.63 23.28 -13.94
C VAL A 489 31.92 23.10 -15.28
N THR A 490 32.67 22.80 -16.34
CA THR A 490 32.09 22.54 -17.65
C THR A 490 31.29 21.23 -17.61
N ASP A 491 30.20 21.16 -18.37
CA ASP A 491 29.43 19.93 -18.57
C ASP A 491 28.88 19.30 -17.27
N ARG A 492 28.79 20.08 -16.18
CA ARG A 492 28.39 19.59 -14.85
C ARG A 492 26.95 19.10 -14.82
N TYR A 493 26.02 19.92 -15.29
CA TYR A 493 24.60 19.60 -15.20
C TYR A 493 24.04 19.14 -16.54
N LEU A 494 23.14 18.16 -16.46
CA LEU A 494 22.36 17.65 -17.59
C LEU A 494 20.88 17.72 -17.21
N THR A 495 20.06 18.38 -18.04
CA THR A 495 18.61 18.49 -17.86
C THR A 495 17.90 17.69 -18.94
N ILE A 496 17.01 16.79 -18.55
CA ILE A 496 16.28 15.90 -19.45
C ILE A 496 14.78 16.10 -19.28
N VAL A 497 14.05 16.18 -20.39
CA VAL A 497 12.61 16.36 -20.41
C VAL A 497 11.95 15.20 -21.13
N ASP A 498 10.99 14.56 -20.46
CA ASP A 498 10.00 13.70 -21.08
C ASP A 498 8.66 14.44 -21.10
N VAL A 499 8.02 14.45 -22.26
CA VAL A 499 6.84 15.27 -22.55
C VAL A 499 5.60 14.40 -22.44
N GLY A 500 4.85 14.61 -21.35
CA GLY A 500 3.55 14.01 -21.14
C GLY A 500 2.40 14.85 -21.73
N GLY A 501 1.19 14.66 -21.22
CA GLY A 501 0.01 15.40 -21.66
C GLY A 501 -0.69 16.21 -20.55
N ARG A 502 -1.71 16.97 -20.97
CA ARG A 502 -2.45 17.93 -20.12
C ARG A 502 -3.54 17.30 -19.24
N SER A 503 -3.98 16.09 -19.55
CA SER A 503 -5.12 15.45 -18.88
C SER A 503 -4.67 14.56 -17.72
N ASN A 504 -5.53 14.37 -16.71
CA ASN A 504 -5.29 13.43 -15.60
C ASN A 504 -5.12 11.95 -16.02
N LYS A 505 -5.38 11.62 -17.30
CA LYS A 505 -5.18 10.30 -17.89
C LYS A 505 -3.98 10.24 -18.83
N ALA A 506 -3.36 11.38 -19.11
CA ALA A 506 -2.18 11.44 -19.93
C ALA A 506 -0.95 11.10 -19.09
N ASP A 507 0.14 10.82 -19.78
CA ASP A 507 1.45 10.61 -19.19
C ASP A 507 1.93 11.91 -18.50
N PHE A 508 2.76 11.79 -17.47
CA PHE A 508 3.28 12.95 -16.75
C PHE A 508 4.43 13.59 -17.52
N SER A 509 4.52 14.90 -17.45
CA SER A 509 5.72 15.60 -17.93
C SER A 509 6.76 15.62 -16.82
N VAL A 510 8.01 15.34 -17.19
CA VAL A 510 9.12 15.20 -16.24
C VAL A 510 10.29 16.06 -16.70
N ILE A 511 10.86 16.88 -15.80
CA ILE A 511 12.12 17.60 -16.05
C ILE A 511 13.12 17.13 -15.00
N LEU A 512 14.09 16.33 -15.38
CA LEU A 512 15.12 15.77 -14.52
C LEU A 512 16.42 16.59 -14.62
N VAL A 513 17.08 16.87 -13.50
CA VAL A 513 18.43 17.45 -13.47
C VAL A 513 19.41 16.50 -12.79
N LEU A 514 20.47 16.15 -13.52
CA LEU A 514 21.60 15.36 -13.02
C LEU A 514 22.81 16.26 -12.77
N ASP A 515 23.44 16.12 -11.60
CA ASP A 515 24.77 16.64 -11.33
C ASP A 515 25.83 15.57 -11.59
N ARG A 516 26.76 15.88 -12.49
CA ARG A 516 27.83 14.98 -12.95
C ARG A 516 29.17 15.27 -12.28
N LEU A 517 29.27 16.28 -11.39
CA LEU A 517 30.53 16.73 -10.79
C LEU A 517 31.42 15.56 -10.32
N PHE A 518 30.84 14.63 -9.56
CA PHE A 518 31.56 13.50 -8.98
C PHE A 518 32.17 12.54 -10.01
N MET A 519 31.72 12.55 -11.27
CA MET A 519 32.31 11.72 -12.33
C MET A 519 33.76 12.10 -12.63
N SER A 520 34.15 13.36 -12.38
CA SER A 520 35.53 13.84 -12.53
C SER A 520 36.52 13.12 -11.60
N GLU A 521 36.04 12.57 -10.48
CA GLU A 521 36.81 11.85 -9.47
C GLU A 521 36.50 10.34 -9.45
N GLY A 522 35.88 9.81 -10.52
CA GLY A 522 35.47 8.39 -10.59
C GLY A 522 34.22 8.05 -9.77
N GLY A 523 33.53 9.06 -9.26
CA GLY A 523 32.20 8.95 -8.66
C GLY A 523 31.08 8.80 -9.69
N LYS A 524 29.84 9.07 -9.26
CA LYS A 524 28.63 8.77 -10.01
C LYS A 524 27.77 10.02 -10.21
N PRO A 525 27.03 10.15 -11.33
CA PRO A 525 26.03 11.20 -11.46
C PRO A 525 24.91 11.04 -10.42
N VAL A 526 24.34 12.17 -10.00
CA VAL A 526 23.36 12.27 -8.90
C VAL A 526 22.13 13.05 -9.37
N VAL A 527 20.94 12.55 -9.06
CA VAL A 527 19.69 13.34 -9.22
C VAL A 527 19.68 14.49 -8.22
N VAL A 528 19.59 15.74 -8.70
CA VAL A 528 19.60 16.94 -7.86
C VAL A 528 18.31 17.75 -7.90
N ALA A 529 17.55 17.66 -8.99
CA ALA A 529 16.20 18.23 -9.07
C ALA A 529 15.30 17.45 -10.02
N GLN A 530 13.99 17.54 -9.78
CA GLN A 530 12.98 16.99 -10.66
C GLN A 530 11.68 17.77 -10.60
N TRP A 531 11.18 18.20 -11.76
CA TRP A 531 9.82 18.66 -11.93
C TRP A 531 8.94 17.48 -12.39
N TYR A 532 7.76 17.30 -11.81
CA TYR A 532 6.85 16.20 -12.16
C TYR A 532 5.39 16.65 -12.10
N GLY A 533 4.71 16.73 -13.24
CA GLY A 533 3.32 17.19 -13.30
C GLY A 533 2.71 17.21 -14.69
N HIS A 534 1.49 17.73 -14.79
CA HIS A 534 0.83 18.00 -16.06
C HIS A 534 0.97 19.50 -16.39
N CYS A 535 1.39 19.80 -17.62
CA CYS A 535 1.52 21.17 -18.09
C CYS A 535 1.31 21.21 -19.60
N ASP A 536 0.98 22.39 -20.10
CA ASP A 536 0.92 22.68 -21.51
C ASP A 536 2.33 22.56 -22.11
N ILE A 537 2.50 21.86 -23.24
CA ILE A 537 3.82 21.51 -23.78
C ILE A 537 4.69 22.76 -24.06
N ASP A 538 4.06 23.84 -24.51
CA ASP A 538 4.71 25.13 -24.76
C ASP A 538 5.25 25.75 -23.46
N GLN A 539 4.45 25.73 -22.39
CA GLN A 539 4.89 26.17 -21.06
C GLN A 539 5.96 25.25 -20.47
N LEU A 540 5.86 23.94 -20.70
CA LEU A 540 6.82 22.95 -20.25
C LEU A 540 8.22 23.21 -20.83
N ALA A 541 8.31 23.57 -22.11
CA ALA A 541 9.60 23.85 -22.75
C ALA A 541 10.28 25.09 -22.18
N TRP A 542 9.52 26.17 -21.94
CA TRP A 542 10.06 27.36 -21.27
C TRP A 542 10.45 27.09 -19.82
N LYS A 543 9.64 26.32 -19.09
CA LYS A 543 9.96 25.87 -17.73
C LYS A 543 11.22 25.01 -17.70
N ALA A 544 11.39 24.10 -18.65
CA ALA A 544 12.59 23.30 -18.79
C ALA A 544 13.82 24.16 -19.11
N ALA A 545 13.68 25.16 -19.99
CA ALA A 545 14.75 26.11 -20.28
C ALA A 545 15.11 26.98 -19.07
N GLN A 546 14.13 27.42 -18.28
CA GLN A 546 14.32 28.14 -17.01
C GLN A 546 15.09 27.30 -16.00
N ILE A 547 14.67 26.05 -15.79
CA ILE A 547 15.34 25.12 -14.88
C ILE A 547 16.77 24.83 -15.37
N ALA A 548 16.94 24.55 -16.67
CA ALA A 548 18.25 24.27 -17.25
C ALA A 548 19.21 25.47 -17.12
N ALA A 549 18.70 26.69 -17.38
CA ALA A 549 19.46 27.92 -17.18
C ALA A 549 19.80 28.18 -15.71
N PHE A 550 18.87 27.88 -14.79
CA PHE A 550 19.08 27.97 -13.34
C PHE A 550 20.19 27.02 -12.85
N TYR A 551 20.36 25.85 -13.49
CA TYR A 551 21.46 24.92 -13.25
C TYR A 551 22.64 25.13 -14.21
N ASN A 552 23.20 26.35 -14.20
CA ASN A 552 24.41 26.74 -14.95
C ASN A 552 24.32 26.51 -16.47
N ASN A 553 23.17 26.79 -17.09
CA ASN A 553 22.92 26.50 -18.50
C ASN A 553 23.26 25.06 -18.88
N SER A 554 22.71 24.11 -18.12
CA SER A 554 22.88 22.66 -18.32
C SER A 554 22.57 22.23 -19.77
N LEU A 555 23.12 21.10 -20.22
CA LEU A 555 22.70 20.56 -21.51
C LEU A 555 21.22 20.19 -21.42
N LEU A 556 20.36 20.82 -22.22
CA LEU A 556 18.92 20.58 -22.22
C LEU A 556 18.56 19.56 -23.30
N VAL A 557 18.08 18.41 -22.88
CA VAL A 557 17.62 17.32 -23.74
C VAL A 557 16.10 17.21 -23.60
N ILE A 558 15.37 17.41 -24.69
CA ILE A 558 13.91 17.21 -24.71
C ILE A 558 13.61 16.01 -25.59
N GLU A 559 12.86 15.05 -25.07
CA GLU A 559 12.36 13.93 -25.85
C GLU A 559 11.36 14.42 -26.91
N SER A 560 11.60 14.05 -28.16
CA SER A 560 10.74 14.34 -29.29
C SER A 560 10.08 13.04 -29.76
N ASN A 561 8.99 12.64 -29.10
CA ASN A 561 8.21 11.47 -29.46
C ASN A 561 6.74 11.83 -29.69
N THR A 562 6.44 12.30 -30.89
CA THR A 562 5.06 12.56 -31.35
C THR A 562 5.03 12.67 -32.88
N LEU A 563 5.60 11.68 -33.58
CA LEU A 563 5.64 11.71 -35.04
C LEU A 563 5.10 10.47 -35.75
N GLU A 564 5.12 9.25 -35.18
CA GLU A 564 4.81 8.05 -36.01
C GLU A 564 4.11 6.86 -35.30
N THR A 565 3.44 7.04 -34.16
CA THR A 565 2.57 5.98 -33.59
C THR A 565 1.12 6.17 -34.05
N HIS A 566 0.72 5.38 -35.06
CA HIS A 566 -0.68 5.14 -35.39
C HIS A 566 -1.36 4.33 -34.27
N ASP A 567 -1.65 4.95 -33.12
CA ASP A 567 -2.61 4.39 -32.17
C ASP A 567 -4.01 4.88 -32.55
N LYS A 568 -4.86 3.97 -33.04
CA LYS A 568 -6.24 4.28 -33.46
C LYS A 568 -7.14 4.82 -32.34
N GLU A 569 -6.68 4.77 -31.09
CA GLU A 569 -7.42 5.23 -29.90
C GLU A 569 -6.80 6.46 -29.21
N ARG A 570 -5.61 6.91 -29.63
CA ARG A 570 -4.98 8.13 -29.10
C ARG A 570 -5.21 9.28 -30.07
N GLN A 571 -6.21 10.12 -29.78
CA GLN A 571 -6.25 11.47 -30.33
C GLN A 571 -5.10 12.27 -29.68
N VAL A 572 -3.93 12.23 -30.30
CA VAL A 572 -2.87 13.21 -30.06
C VAL A 572 -2.97 14.22 -31.18
N ASP A 573 -3.14 15.50 -30.82
CA ASP A 573 -2.90 16.62 -31.73
C ASP A 573 -1.45 16.51 -32.23
N GLY A 574 -1.28 15.92 -33.41
CA GLY A 574 0.00 15.85 -34.09
C GLY A 574 0.51 17.26 -34.39
N ASP A 575 1.85 17.39 -34.44
CA ASP A 575 2.63 18.54 -34.94
C ASP A 575 3.23 19.52 -33.90
N GLN A 576 3.02 19.35 -32.59
CA GLN A 576 3.41 20.40 -31.61
C GLN A 576 4.87 20.36 -31.12
N SER A 577 5.53 19.19 -31.05
CA SER A 577 6.85 19.04 -30.40
C SER A 577 8.01 19.68 -31.20
N GLN A 578 7.95 19.66 -32.53
CA GLN A 578 8.95 20.35 -33.38
C GLN A 578 8.75 21.88 -33.36
N PHE A 579 7.51 22.36 -33.28
CA PHE A 579 7.20 23.78 -33.19
C PHE A 579 7.79 24.41 -31.91
N ILE A 580 7.77 23.67 -30.80
CA ILE A 580 8.18 24.16 -29.48
C ILE A 580 9.71 24.18 -29.32
N LEU A 581 10.43 23.16 -29.80
CA LEU A 581 11.90 23.19 -29.84
C LEU A 581 12.41 24.38 -30.65
N ASN A 582 11.69 24.75 -31.71
CA ASN A 582 12.01 25.94 -32.52
C ASN A 582 11.80 27.27 -31.78
N GLN A 583 10.95 27.33 -30.73
CA GLN A 583 10.76 28.57 -29.95
C GLN A 583 11.93 28.84 -29.01
N ILE A 584 12.50 27.79 -28.40
CA ILE A 584 13.58 27.94 -27.42
C ILE A 584 14.98 27.86 -28.05
N LYS A 585 15.16 27.24 -29.23
CA LYS A 585 16.50 27.03 -29.84
C LYS A 585 17.29 28.31 -30.06
N ASP A 586 16.61 29.42 -30.36
CA ASP A 586 17.26 30.70 -30.67
C ASP A 586 17.56 31.52 -29.41
N ILE A 587 17.13 31.03 -28.24
CA ILE A 587 17.22 31.73 -26.95
C ILE A 587 18.05 30.94 -25.95
N TYR A 588 17.86 29.62 -25.87
CA TYR A 588 18.64 28.75 -24.99
C TYR A 588 19.89 28.21 -25.69
N PRO A 589 21.11 28.50 -25.19
CA PRO A 589 22.34 28.24 -25.93
C PRO A 589 22.80 26.78 -25.91
N ASN A 590 22.34 25.97 -24.96
CA ASN A 590 22.87 24.61 -24.72
C ASN A 590 21.80 23.52 -24.95
N LEU A 591 21.10 23.59 -26.09
CA LEU A 591 20.06 22.64 -26.47
C LEU A 591 20.66 21.44 -27.21
N TYR A 592 20.29 20.23 -26.79
CA TYR A 592 20.76 18.99 -27.41
C TYR A 592 20.30 18.86 -28.86
N ALA A 593 21.25 18.58 -29.75
CA ALA A 593 21.02 18.31 -31.16
C ALA A 593 21.59 16.94 -31.53
N ARG A 594 20.88 16.19 -32.36
CA ARG A 594 21.30 14.86 -32.81
C ARG A 594 22.55 14.98 -33.67
N LYS A 595 23.46 14.00 -33.54
CA LYS A 595 24.63 13.88 -34.41
C LYS A 595 24.16 13.79 -35.86
N GLN A 596 24.68 14.69 -36.69
CA GLN A 596 24.49 14.66 -38.14
C GLN A 596 25.53 13.71 -38.74
N SER A 597 25.14 12.93 -39.75
CA SER A 597 26.10 12.16 -40.53
C SER A 597 27.03 13.10 -41.32
N GLU A 598 28.19 12.61 -41.75
CA GLU A 598 29.08 13.42 -42.60
C GLU A 598 28.40 13.83 -43.92
N GLU A 599 27.47 13.02 -44.40
CA GLU A 599 26.63 13.30 -45.56
C GLU A 599 25.63 14.42 -45.27
N ASP A 600 24.93 14.38 -44.13
CA ASP A 600 24.00 15.45 -43.72
C ASP A 600 24.68 16.83 -43.61
N VAL A 601 25.91 16.84 -43.09
CA VAL A 601 26.72 18.08 -42.96
C VAL A 601 27.14 18.57 -44.34
N ARG A 602 27.52 17.67 -45.25
CA ARG A 602 27.88 18.00 -46.64
C ARG A 602 26.70 18.54 -47.43
N GLU A 603 25.50 18.00 -47.21
CA GLU A 603 24.25 18.43 -47.86
C GLU A 603 23.62 19.68 -47.22
N GLY A 604 24.20 20.19 -46.13
CA GLY A 604 23.71 21.39 -45.45
C GLY A 604 22.35 21.18 -44.78
N LEU A 605 22.02 19.94 -44.40
CA LEU A 605 20.75 19.63 -43.76
C LEU A 605 20.63 20.32 -42.39
N PRO A 606 19.42 20.78 -42.01
CA PRO A 606 19.22 21.47 -40.75
C PRO A 606 19.45 20.55 -39.55
N ARG A 607 20.05 21.10 -38.48
CA ARG A 607 20.23 20.40 -37.20
C ARG A 607 18.86 20.02 -36.61
N LYS A 608 18.73 18.75 -36.24
CA LYS A 608 17.52 18.22 -35.58
C LYS A 608 17.72 18.25 -34.07
N TYR A 609 16.96 19.10 -33.39
CA TYR A 609 16.99 19.22 -31.93
C TYR A 609 16.15 18.14 -31.25
N GLY A 610 16.50 17.81 -30.00
CA GLY A 610 15.80 16.84 -29.17
C GLY A 610 16.22 15.39 -29.40
N PHE A 611 15.97 14.54 -28.40
CA PHE A 611 16.25 13.10 -28.45
C PHE A 611 15.05 12.35 -29.00
N HIS A 612 15.24 11.47 -29.98
CA HIS A 612 14.14 10.72 -30.60
C HIS A 612 14.15 9.26 -30.18
N THR A 613 13.09 8.84 -29.51
CA THR A 613 12.93 7.48 -28.98
C THR A 613 12.14 6.63 -29.97
N ASN A 614 12.83 5.81 -30.75
CA ASN A 614 12.26 4.92 -31.75
C ASN A 614 12.55 3.45 -31.44
N ILE A 615 12.17 2.55 -32.36
CA ILE A 615 12.35 1.09 -32.22
C ILE A 615 13.83 0.69 -32.04
N ALA A 616 14.78 1.52 -32.49
CA ALA A 616 16.21 1.27 -32.33
C ALA A 616 16.79 1.94 -31.07
N THR A 617 16.44 3.20 -30.79
CA THR A 617 17.01 3.94 -29.66
C THR A 617 16.42 3.52 -28.32
N LYS A 618 15.14 3.12 -28.26
CA LYS A 618 14.50 2.66 -27.00
C LYS A 618 15.20 1.43 -26.39
N PRO A 619 15.42 0.31 -27.12
CA PRO A 619 16.17 -0.82 -26.58
C PRO A 619 17.60 -0.47 -26.14
N MET A 620 18.24 0.47 -26.83
CA MET A 620 19.62 0.90 -26.55
C MET A 620 19.72 1.67 -25.22
N ILE A 621 18.84 2.65 -24.98
CA ILE A 621 18.83 3.40 -23.72
C ILE A 621 18.37 2.52 -22.55
N ILE A 622 17.42 1.61 -22.78
CA ILE A 622 16.97 0.65 -21.75
C ILE A 622 18.09 -0.33 -21.39
N SER A 623 18.84 -0.85 -22.38
CA SER A 623 20.01 -1.70 -22.12
C SER A 623 21.08 -0.97 -21.30
N THR A 624 21.31 0.31 -21.60
CA THR A 624 22.19 1.17 -20.80
C THR A 624 21.69 1.29 -19.35
N LEU A 625 20.40 1.58 -19.17
CA LEU A 625 19.79 1.73 -17.86
C LEU A 625 19.85 0.43 -17.04
N VAL A 626 19.62 -0.73 -17.66
CA VAL A 626 19.76 -2.05 -17.02
C VAL A 626 21.17 -2.24 -16.48
N LYS A 627 22.20 -1.89 -17.29
CA LYS A 627 23.59 -1.95 -16.85
C LYS A 627 23.85 -1.01 -15.66
N VAL A 628 23.40 0.24 -15.78
CA VAL A 628 23.57 1.27 -14.74
C VAL A 628 22.96 0.84 -13.40
N ILE A 629 21.75 0.27 -13.41
CA ILE A 629 21.09 -0.23 -12.18
C ILE A 629 21.82 -1.45 -11.64
N ARG A 630 22.18 -2.41 -12.50
CA ARG A 630 22.88 -3.65 -12.09
C ARG A 630 24.22 -3.37 -11.40
N GLU A 631 24.96 -2.40 -11.92
CA GLU A 631 26.29 -1.99 -11.47
C GLU A 631 26.25 -0.80 -10.48
N ASN A 632 25.06 -0.30 -10.15
CA ASN A 632 24.84 0.82 -9.25
C ASN A 632 25.63 2.08 -9.67
N LEU A 633 25.54 2.50 -10.94
CA LEU A 633 26.38 3.57 -11.52
C LEU A 633 25.83 4.99 -11.36
N TYR A 634 24.69 5.19 -10.69
CA TYR A 634 24.13 6.53 -10.41
C TYR A 634 23.47 6.57 -9.03
N THR A 635 23.17 7.78 -8.55
CA THR A 635 22.45 7.98 -7.28
C THR A 635 21.06 8.52 -7.54
N GLU A 636 20.03 7.70 -7.28
CA GLU A 636 18.63 8.10 -7.30
C GLU A 636 18.22 8.80 -6.00
N ARG A 637 17.29 9.74 -6.09
CA ARG A 637 16.72 10.46 -4.95
C ARG A 637 15.22 10.28 -4.80
N ASP A 638 14.51 10.01 -5.89
CA ASP A 638 13.06 9.88 -5.94
C ASP A 638 12.64 8.40 -5.92
N ASP A 639 11.92 7.99 -4.88
CA ASP A 639 11.45 6.62 -4.71
C ASP A 639 10.39 6.23 -5.76
N ARG A 640 9.63 7.20 -6.28
CA ARG A 640 8.65 7.00 -7.35
C ARG A 640 9.26 6.41 -8.61
N CYS A 641 10.50 6.81 -8.93
CA CYS A 641 11.22 6.26 -10.10
C CYS A 641 11.56 4.77 -9.92
N LEU A 642 11.87 4.35 -8.70
CA LEU A 642 12.17 2.95 -8.41
C LEU A 642 10.93 2.08 -8.53
N ASP A 643 9.77 2.63 -8.16
CA ASP A 643 8.50 1.92 -8.32
C ASP A 643 8.16 1.73 -9.82
N GLU A 644 8.49 2.69 -10.69
CA GLU A 644 8.40 2.49 -12.14
C GLU A 644 9.35 1.39 -12.65
N TYR A 645 10.60 1.34 -12.16
CA TYR A 645 11.52 0.24 -12.51
C TYR A 645 10.97 -1.13 -12.13
N LEU A 646 10.31 -1.24 -10.97
CA LEU A 646 9.71 -2.50 -10.52
C LEU A 646 8.48 -2.92 -11.34
N CYS A 647 7.82 -1.97 -11.99
CA CYS A 647 6.65 -2.18 -12.84
C CYS A 647 6.94 -2.12 -14.34
N TYR A 648 8.21 -2.16 -14.76
CA TYR A 648 8.60 -2.15 -16.16
C TYR A 648 8.86 -3.55 -16.71
N GLU A 649 8.21 -3.90 -17.81
CA GLU A 649 8.28 -5.24 -18.40
C GLU A 649 8.67 -5.23 -19.88
N LYS A 650 9.28 -6.35 -20.30
CA LYS A 650 9.39 -6.70 -21.70
C LYS A 650 8.14 -7.49 -22.09
N LYS A 651 7.31 -6.90 -22.93
CA LYS A 651 6.06 -7.49 -23.43
C LYS A 651 6.35 -8.69 -24.32
N LYS A 652 5.36 -9.56 -24.52
CA LYS A 652 5.47 -10.78 -25.36
C LYS A 652 5.91 -10.49 -26.81
N ASN A 653 5.56 -9.33 -27.34
CA ASN A 653 5.98 -8.88 -28.67
C ASN A 653 7.42 -8.31 -28.70
N GLY A 654 8.15 -8.37 -27.58
CA GLY A 654 9.52 -7.87 -27.46
C GLY A 654 9.63 -6.38 -27.12
N ALA A 655 8.52 -5.63 -27.12
CA ALA A 655 8.51 -4.21 -26.80
C ALA A 655 8.67 -3.96 -25.29
N PHE A 656 9.23 -2.80 -24.94
CA PHE A 656 9.39 -2.35 -23.55
C PHE A 656 8.31 -1.34 -23.17
N GLY A 657 7.74 -1.49 -21.98
CA GLY A 657 6.78 -0.53 -21.43
C GLY A 657 6.40 -0.85 -19.99
N ALA A 658 5.74 0.11 -19.33
CA ALA A 658 5.13 -0.13 -18.03
C ALA A 658 4.00 -1.16 -18.12
N ILE A 659 3.77 -1.88 -17.03
CA ILE A 659 2.58 -2.70 -16.86
C ILE A 659 1.33 -1.81 -16.99
N THR A 660 0.25 -2.35 -17.53
CA THR A 660 -1.04 -1.64 -17.69
C THR A 660 -1.44 -0.87 -16.43
N GLY A 661 -1.75 0.42 -16.60
CA GLY A 661 -2.18 1.30 -15.50
C GLY A 661 -1.04 1.89 -14.66
N LYS A 662 0.22 1.64 -15.01
CA LYS A 662 1.41 2.28 -14.45
C LYS A 662 2.09 3.17 -15.49
N HIS A 663 2.98 4.05 -15.03
CA HIS A 663 3.70 5.02 -15.85
C HIS A 663 5.18 4.60 -16.03
N ASP A 664 5.83 5.12 -17.07
CA ASP A 664 7.27 4.97 -17.32
C ASP A 664 8.01 6.31 -17.55
N ASP A 665 7.38 7.45 -17.26
CA ASP A 665 7.91 8.79 -17.57
C ASP A 665 9.18 9.12 -16.75
N LEU A 666 9.20 8.76 -15.46
CA LEU A 666 10.40 8.92 -14.63
C LEU A 666 11.51 8.01 -15.17
N LEU A 667 11.18 6.76 -15.48
CA LEU A 667 12.14 5.79 -16.02
C LEU A 667 12.74 6.26 -17.35
N MET A 668 11.92 6.78 -18.26
CA MET A 668 12.34 7.23 -19.59
C MET A 668 13.31 8.42 -19.51
N THR A 669 13.03 9.42 -18.67
CA THR A 669 14.00 10.52 -18.44
C THR A 669 15.36 10.03 -17.94
N ARG A 670 15.42 9.01 -17.07
CA ARG A 670 16.69 8.41 -16.64
C ARG A 670 17.35 7.61 -17.75
N ALA A 671 16.59 6.84 -18.53
CA ALA A 671 17.12 6.04 -19.63
C ALA A 671 17.84 6.94 -20.64
N ILE A 672 17.20 8.03 -21.07
CA ILE A 672 17.76 9.03 -21.98
C ILE A 672 18.95 9.74 -21.33
N GLY A 673 18.75 10.29 -20.12
CA GLY A 673 19.76 11.10 -19.45
C GLY A 673 21.04 10.35 -19.12
N LEU A 674 20.93 9.13 -18.61
CA LEU A 674 22.11 8.32 -18.27
C LEU A 674 22.83 7.82 -19.53
N HIS A 675 22.11 7.55 -20.62
CA HIS A 675 22.76 7.23 -21.89
C HIS A 675 23.62 8.40 -22.39
N ILE A 676 23.05 9.60 -22.47
CA ILE A 676 23.78 10.80 -22.90
C ILE A 676 24.93 11.12 -21.93
N CYS A 677 24.68 11.01 -20.62
CA CYS A 677 25.67 11.27 -19.58
C CYS A 677 26.94 10.41 -19.71
N PHE A 678 26.80 9.13 -20.08
CA PHE A 678 27.92 8.19 -20.17
C PHE A 678 28.55 8.08 -21.57
N PHE A 679 27.81 8.36 -22.65
CA PHE A 679 28.27 8.09 -24.01
C PHE A 679 28.39 9.32 -24.92
N GLU A 680 27.78 10.46 -24.56
CA GLU A 680 27.71 11.63 -25.44
C GLU A 680 28.27 12.92 -24.85
N MET A 681 28.34 13.04 -23.52
CA MET A 681 28.92 14.20 -22.84
C MET A 681 30.35 13.94 -22.36
N ASP A 682 31.20 14.95 -22.49
CA ASP A 682 32.53 14.95 -21.90
C ASP A 682 32.45 14.90 -20.36
N ILE A 683 33.51 14.37 -19.72
CA ILE A 683 33.63 14.35 -18.26
C ILE A 683 33.78 15.79 -17.76
N PRO A 684 33.07 16.19 -16.68
CA PRO A 684 33.14 17.55 -16.16
C PRO A 684 34.57 17.98 -15.78
N LYS A 685 34.92 19.22 -16.09
CA LYS A 685 36.24 19.79 -15.79
C LYS A 685 36.09 21.12 -15.05
N ILE A 686 36.87 21.28 -14.00
CA ILE A 686 36.98 22.56 -13.28
C ILE A 686 37.90 23.47 -14.11
N VAL A 687 37.39 24.65 -14.48
CA VAL A 687 38.16 25.66 -15.22
C VAL A 687 38.05 27.04 -14.54
N PRO A 688 39.09 27.89 -14.59
CA PRO A 688 39.02 29.23 -14.03
C PRO A 688 37.97 30.09 -14.75
N ARG A 689 37.22 30.89 -13.98
CA ARG A 689 36.24 31.83 -14.51
C ARG A 689 36.97 33.04 -15.12
N ILE A 690 37.11 33.05 -16.44
CA ILE A 690 37.74 34.17 -17.17
C ILE A 690 36.73 35.32 -17.26
N GLY A 691 36.92 36.38 -16.46
CA GLY A 691 36.08 37.58 -16.50
C GLY A 691 36.08 38.24 -17.89
N ARG A 692 34.90 38.41 -18.49
CA ARG A 692 34.73 39.29 -19.66
C ARG A 692 35.10 40.72 -19.23
N PHE A 693 36.04 41.32 -19.96
CA PHE A 693 36.52 42.70 -19.90
C PHE A 693 35.69 43.67 -19.04
N ALA A 694 36.30 44.19 -17.97
CA ALA A 694 35.83 45.38 -17.29
C ALA A 694 35.72 46.53 -18.30
N ILE A 695 34.49 46.94 -18.64
CA ILE A 695 34.25 48.19 -19.35
C ILE A 695 34.78 49.31 -18.44
N LYS A 696 35.88 49.95 -18.84
CA LYS A 696 36.36 51.19 -18.23
C LYS A 696 35.18 52.17 -18.17
N ARG A 697 34.62 52.38 -16.98
CA ARG A 697 33.74 53.53 -16.73
C ARG A 697 34.53 54.78 -17.12
N LYS A 698 34.07 55.51 -18.15
CA LYS A 698 34.55 56.87 -18.42
C LYS A 698 34.37 57.67 -17.13
N LYS A 699 35.47 58.18 -16.57
CA LYS A 699 35.44 59.17 -15.49
C LYS A 699 34.60 60.36 -15.98
N ALA A 700 33.54 60.70 -15.25
CA ALA A 700 32.93 62.01 -15.36
C ALA A 700 33.95 63.03 -14.85
N VAL A 701 34.36 63.94 -15.72
CA VAL A 701 35.15 65.13 -15.35
C VAL A 701 34.16 66.09 -14.69
N SER A 702 34.32 66.28 -13.38
CA SER A 702 33.62 67.31 -12.61
C SER A 702 34.25 68.66 -12.93
N ALA A 703 33.43 69.62 -13.37
CA ALA A 703 33.81 71.01 -13.49
C ALA A 703 33.96 71.62 -12.09
N ALA A 704 35.18 71.59 -11.57
CA ALA A 704 35.66 72.51 -10.55
C ALA A 704 37.16 72.75 -10.78
N THR A 705 37.48 74.03 -11.00
CA THR A 705 38.81 74.67 -11.09
C THR A 705 39.38 74.85 -12.50
N ILE A 706 39.05 76.03 -13.06
CA ILE A 706 39.74 76.93 -14.01
C ILE A 706 40.54 76.29 -15.15
#